data_AF-A0A150PU15-F1
#
_entry.id   AF-A0A150PU15-F1
#
_cell.length_a   1.000
_cell.length_b   1.000
_cell.length_c   1.000
_cell.angle_alpha   90.00
_cell.angle_beta   90.00
_cell.angle_gamma   90.00
#
_symmetry.space_group_name_H-M   'P 1'
#
loop_
_entity.id
_entity.type
_entity.pdbx_description
1 polymer ?
#
loop_
_entity_poly.entity_id
_entity_poly.type
_entity_poly.pdbx_seq_one_letter_code
_entity_poly.pdbx_strand_id
1 'polypeptide(L)'
;MLVHKKRMMLSLAVPMVLGGCGVSAVDSDADADGSDEASQEQVAGAAGALARAATGTVTRQYASLYVKNWPDTNGRKQWTDITVNNPNPVPAQVTITIHRTGGGYPLAVIPKTIPARGAYSSFGDAAWLAIDDSDPAYQRSIGWIELASDVPVAATSRVALRDGSSFDAPVALLDDEAFVKSPSTRLFSSLFLKNWPAGGGASTQWTNLIVNNPGDQAATITVRVHRTDGGGVVSSLSRTIPAKGAWNSYGDAGWLGVANTDAANGRSIGWVEVVSTAPVVAMNRLTLRSGTTYNAPAVHVEDDALTPETSKTLRANLFLKNWPTNSGLSQWSSVVVNNPGATAASLRVVVRSKDGAILGDFTKTVPAMGYWNSSGDASWAGVQNSDAPNNRSVGWVEITSSQPVFGMNRVTFRDGNAASAPLRDLDDGPLQTAASRKLFAPYYLNNWPTTSGHTQWSSVIVNNPNDYPTTITVRIQRNGGTGDLTFFTRQIPARGLYNAYGDPSWVNAPFTDAANRRSLAWVEITSSAPVIAMNRVVHRDGSAFDSPDVLFDDNALDGGVPSACDPLGPGEFCPRSAEEEVAPFKELMIVDPAIVGGERASSAAGGHFSFRWLVEQLASPGADPSELVERWLSTGFSAGSVNGFPVEDRPAVRALLASWPKIPGTSRLDLSRSPFELLAIVNRVDLSSGGGAGEGRFVFGLKQGSSGAPMTVIFEYKLPPSASRELWAQRFHALGAVAMGPELGARLQMITDEFTARGVSPSGVGGSALGQLRTNEKLDFRPWQLREFHLVAGSPARLQITTTKQNPDESLDGSRALADFINANAGGILAGTALFPPAMLGGESNAEGFFWTVPGVTEPLRHAFATQTCNGCHAFEQPSLDGFYHVSPVTPGGADGAGRLSTFLLETDLPARERFLKQALCNGRCPGAAPAQGTPARVH
;
A
#
# COMPACT_ATOMS: atom_id res chain seq x y z
N MET A 1 44.93 8.37 -62.50
CA MET A 1 43.70 7.56 -62.60
C MET A 1 43.82 6.40 -61.62
N LEU A 2 43.21 6.49 -60.44
CA LEU A 2 43.08 5.35 -59.53
C LEU A 2 41.85 5.51 -58.63
N VAL A 3 41.18 4.39 -58.41
CA VAL A 3 39.90 4.15 -57.72
C VAL A 3 39.98 4.48 -56.23
N HIS A 4 38.93 5.09 -55.65
CA HIS A 4 38.69 5.15 -54.20
C HIS A 4 37.20 4.91 -53.85
N LYS A 5 36.92 3.80 -53.16
CA LYS A 5 35.69 3.53 -52.40
C LYS A 5 35.83 4.16 -51.01
N LYS A 6 34.83 4.91 -50.54
CA LYS A 6 34.66 5.28 -49.12
C LYS A 6 33.40 4.62 -48.55
N ARG A 7 33.59 3.81 -47.50
CA ARG A 7 32.55 3.20 -46.65
C ARG A 7 32.02 4.25 -45.66
N MET A 8 30.69 4.27 -45.49
CA MET A 8 29.98 4.98 -44.41
C MET A 8 30.24 4.30 -43.06
N MET A 9 30.69 5.09 -42.08
CA MET A 9 30.59 4.84 -40.64
C MET A 9 29.67 5.93 -40.08
N LEU A 10 28.59 5.58 -39.38
CA LEU A 10 27.97 6.46 -38.37
C LEU A 10 27.10 5.59 -37.43
N SER A 11 27.73 5.06 -36.38
CA SER A 11 27.07 4.55 -35.16
C SER A 11 27.36 5.55 -34.05
N LEU A 12 26.35 5.95 -33.25
CA LEU A 12 26.44 6.72 -31.99
C LEU A 12 27.75 7.51 -31.82
N ALA A 13 27.85 8.65 -32.51
CA ALA A 13 28.97 9.58 -32.37
C ALA A 13 28.50 11.02 -32.60
N VAL A 14 28.18 11.74 -31.52
CA VAL A 14 28.51 13.16 -31.40
C VAL A 14 28.92 13.41 -29.94
N PRO A 15 30.20 13.72 -29.65
CA PRO A 15 30.60 14.30 -28.37
C PRO A 15 30.25 15.79 -28.39
N MET A 16 29.50 16.29 -27.40
CA MET A 16 29.24 17.74 -27.28
C MET A 16 30.46 18.40 -26.59
N VAL A 17 31.25 19.11 -27.38
CA VAL A 17 32.36 19.96 -26.92
C VAL A 17 31.79 21.30 -26.43
N LEU A 18 32.14 21.69 -25.21
CA LEU A 18 31.89 23.02 -24.64
C LEU A 18 32.69 24.08 -25.42
N GLY A 19 32.02 25.08 -25.99
CA GLY A 19 32.64 26.27 -26.58
C GLY A 19 31.89 27.53 -26.17
N GLY A 20 32.58 28.44 -25.48
CA GLY A 20 32.06 29.74 -25.03
C GLY A 20 32.30 30.89 -26.02
N CYS A 21 31.95 32.10 -25.54
CA CYS A 21 31.95 33.43 -26.18
C CYS A 21 30.71 33.73 -27.05
N GLY A 22 30.05 34.89 -26.99
CA GLY A 22 30.27 36.13 -26.26
C GLY A 22 29.11 37.09 -26.59
N VAL A 23 28.83 38.01 -25.67
CA VAL A 23 27.77 39.02 -25.78
C VAL A 23 28.20 40.11 -26.77
N SER A 24 27.33 40.48 -27.72
CA SER A 24 27.20 41.86 -28.20
C SER A 24 25.81 42.09 -28.81
N ALA A 25 25.06 43.01 -28.21
CA ALA A 25 23.82 43.57 -28.72
C ALA A 25 24.10 44.58 -29.84
N VAL A 26 23.26 44.59 -30.89
CA VAL A 26 22.86 45.82 -31.62
C VAL A 26 21.44 45.62 -32.16
N ASP A 27 20.59 46.60 -31.85
CA ASP A 27 19.22 46.80 -32.33
C ASP A 27 19.09 46.90 -33.86
N SER A 28 17.94 46.46 -34.38
CA SER A 28 17.07 47.32 -35.19
C SER A 28 15.69 46.67 -35.38
N ASP A 29 14.68 47.27 -34.76
CA ASP A 29 13.25 47.08 -35.03
C ASP A 29 12.88 47.39 -36.48
N ALA A 30 11.99 46.58 -37.07
CA ALA A 30 10.87 47.01 -37.93
C ALA A 30 10.02 45.79 -38.35
N ASP A 31 8.91 45.60 -37.63
CA ASP A 31 7.55 45.25 -38.05
C ASP A 31 7.31 44.31 -39.26
N ALA A 32 6.64 43.18 -39.03
CA ALA A 32 5.17 43.10 -39.14
C ALA A 32 4.66 41.64 -39.22
N ASP A 33 4.00 41.25 -38.12
CA ASP A 33 2.68 40.62 -38.06
C ASP A 33 2.39 39.29 -38.78
N GLY A 34 2.13 38.25 -37.98
CA GLY A 34 1.37 37.08 -38.43
C GLY A 34 1.78 35.70 -37.89
N SER A 35 2.23 35.54 -36.64
CA SER A 35 2.42 34.17 -36.08
C SER A 35 2.34 33.99 -34.55
N ASP A 36 2.08 35.01 -33.74
CA ASP A 36 2.27 34.91 -32.27
C ASP A 36 1.00 34.70 -31.42
N GLU A 37 -0.21 34.66 -32.00
CA GLU A 37 -1.42 34.41 -31.19
C GLU A 37 -1.68 32.91 -30.90
N ALA A 38 -1.15 31.98 -31.71
CA ALA A 38 -1.38 30.54 -31.50
C ALA A 38 -0.47 29.91 -30.42
N SER A 39 0.68 30.52 -30.12
CA SER A 39 1.65 30.01 -29.14
C SER A 39 1.32 30.47 -27.70
N GLN A 40 0.71 31.65 -27.54
CA GLN A 40 0.34 32.18 -26.21
C GLN A 40 -0.93 31.55 -25.63
N GLU A 41 -1.90 31.12 -26.45
CA GLU A 41 -3.09 30.40 -25.97
C GLU A 41 -2.76 29.00 -25.42
N GLN A 42 -1.78 28.29 -26.02
CA GLN A 42 -1.31 26.99 -25.51
C GLN A 42 -0.54 27.12 -24.18
N VAL A 43 0.21 28.21 -24.01
CA VAL A 43 0.95 28.51 -22.76
C VAL A 43 0.01 29.01 -21.65
N ALA A 44 -1.02 29.78 -21.98
CA ALA A 44 -2.03 30.24 -21.03
C ALA A 44 -2.96 29.10 -20.57
N GLY A 45 -3.30 28.16 -21.47
CA GLY A 45 -3.99 26.92 -21.12
C GLY A 45 -3.17 26.01 -20.19
N ALA A 46 -1.86 25.91 -20.42
CA ALA A 46 -0.93 25.20 -19.54
C ALA A 46 -0.78 25.88 -18.17
N ALA A 47 -0.71 27.21 -18.12
CA ALA A 47 -0.68 27.98 -16.88
C ALA A 47 -1.99 27.86 -16.08
N GLY A 48 -3.15 27.82 -16.76
CA GLY A 48 -4.45 27.58 -16.14
C GLY A 48 -4.64 26.16 -15.59
N ALA A 49 -4.08 25.15 -16.28
CA ALA A 49 -4.02 23.77 -15.79
C ALA A 49 -3.05 23.60 -14.61
N LEU A 50 -1.90 24.27 -14.65
CA LEU A 50 -0.93 24.34 -13.54
C LEU A 50 -1.49 25.11 -12.33
N ALA A 51 -2.35 26.10 -12.54
CA ALA A 51 -3.01 26.85 -11.47
C ALA A 51 -4.17 26.08 -10.82
N ARG A 52 -4.92 25.25 -11.57
CA ARG A 52 -5.92 24.33 -11.00
C ARG A 52 -5.30 23.10 -10.30
N ALA A 53 -4.09 22.73 -10.71
CA ALA A 53 -3.24 21.78 -10.01
C ALA A 53 -2.74 22.28 -8.63
N ALA A 54 -2.86 23.57 -8.32
CA ALA A 54 -2.42 24.13 -7.04
C ALA A 54 -3.44 23.93 -5.90
N THR A 55 -4.65 23.46 -6.19
CA THR A 55 -5.73 23.25 -5.20
C THR A 55 -6.05 21.78 -4.92
N GLY A 56 -5.30 20.84 -5.51
CA GLY A 56 -5.43 19.39 -5.28
C GLY A 56 -4.06 18.69 -5.31
N THR A 57 -3.93 17.52 -4.69
CA THR A 57 -2.66 16.79 -4.62
C THR A 57 -2.32 16.16 -5.97
N VAL A 58 -1.61 16.88 -6.84
CA VAL A 58 -1.14 16.33 -8.12
C VAL A 58 -0.15 15.19 -7.88
N THR A 59 -0.43 14.04 -8.47
CA THR A 59 0.50 12.90 -8.49
C THR A 59 1.39 12.95 -9.72
N ARG A 60 2.69 12.72 -9.54
CA ARG A 60 3.69 12.70 -10.62
C ARG A 60 4.30 11.32 -10.79
N GLN A 61 4.53 10.95 -12.02
CA GLN A 61 5.06 9.68 -12.47
C GLN A 61 6.07 9.91 -13.60
N TYR A 62 7.08 9.06 -13.73
CA TYR A 62 8.21 9.30 -14.61
C TYR A 62 8.58 8.06 -15.43
N ALA A 63 8.80 8.22 -16.73
CA ALA A 63 9.52 7.23 -17.54
C ALA A 63 10.84 7.83 -18.01
N SER A 64 11.93 7.12 -17.77
CA SER A 64 13.27 7.66 -17.99
C SER A 64 13.67 7.81 -19.47
N LEU A 65 12.89 7.22 -20.39
CA LEU A 65 13.12 7.26 -21.84
C LEU A 65 11.87 7.71 -22.60
N TYR A 66 12.11 8.58 -23.57
CA TYR A 66 11.26 8.78 -24.72
C TYR A 66 12.13 8.70 -25.97
N VAL A 67 11.72 7.93 -26.97
CA VAL A 67 12.37 7.86 -28.28
C VAL A 67 11.35 7.88 -29.40
N LYS A 68 11.66 8.62 -30.46
CA LYS A 68 10.87 8.72 -31.70
C LYS A 68 11.81 8.53 -32.88
N ASN A 69 11.51 7.54 -33.74
CA ASN A 69 12.30 7.22 -34.94
C ASN A 69 13.80 7.02 -34.67
N TRP A 70 14.16 6.57 -33.47
CA TRP A 70 15.56 6.52 -33.05
C TRP A 70 16.23 5.24 -33.57
N PRO A 71 17.31 5.31 -34.36
CA PRO A 71 17.91 4.10 -34.93
C PRO A 71 18.58 3.24 -33.86
N ASP A 72 18.42 1.93 -33.97
CA ASP A 72 19.27 0.96 -33.29
C ASP A 72 20.50 0.60 -34.14
N THR A 73 21.37 -0.26 -33.60
CA THR A 73 22.59 -0.73 -34.28
C THR A 73 22.35 -1.73 -35.42
N ASN A 74 21.13 -2.25 -35.58
CA ASN A 74 20.70 -3.16 -36.65
C ASN A 74 19.91 -2.45 -37.76
N GLY A 75 19.72 -1.13 -37.67
CA GLY A 75 18.93 -0.35 -38.63
C GLY A 75 17.42 -0.33 -38.33
N ARG A 76 16.97 -0.96 -37.23
CA ARG A 76 15.59 -0.85 -36.72
C ARG A 76 15.38 0.53 -36.10
N LYS A 77 14.11 0.92 -35.91
CA LYS A 77 13.74 2.18 -35.26
C LYS A 77 13.05 1.94 -33.93
N GLN A 78 13.49 2.64 -32.90
CA GLN A 78 12.89 2.66 -31.58
C GLN A 78 11.80 3.72 -31.50
N TRP A 79 10.69 3.34 -30.89
CA TRP A 79 9.52 4.17 -30.65
C TRP A 79 9.01 3.94 -29.23
N THR A 80 8.69 5.03 -28.52
CA THR A 80 8.02 4.97 -27.23
C THR A 80 6.53 5.17 -27.39
N ASP A 81 5.76 4.27 -26.80
CA ASP A 81 4.33 4.39 -26.58
C ASP A 81 4.07 4.40 -25.06
N ILE A 82 2.98 5.00 -24.62
CA ILE A 82 2.55 4.94 -23.21
C ILE A 82 1.10 4.50 -23.12
N THR A 83 0.76 3.88 -22.00
CA THR A 83 -0.63 3.63 -21.60
C THR A 83 -0.85 4.17 -20.21
N VAL A 84 -1.99 4.83 -20.01
CA VAL A 84 -2.36 5.46 -18.74
C VAL A 84 -3.75 4.99 -18.35
N ASN A 85 -3.84 4.25 -17.27
CA ASN A 85 -5.05 3.60 -16.80
C ASN A 85 -5.62 4.40 -15.65
N ASN A 86 -6.90 4.75 -15.74
CA ASN A 86 -7.62 5.45 -14.69
C ASN A 86 -8.48 4.46 -13.89
N PRO A 87 -8.02 4.00 -12.71
CA PRO A 87 -8.80 3.08 -11.89
C PRO A 87 -9.97 3.75 -11.15
N ASN A 88 -10.08 5.07 -11.22
CA ASN A 88 -11.00 5.84 -10.40
C ASN A 88 -12.42 5.85 -10.99
N PRO A 89 -13.47 6.01 -10.16
CA PRO A 89 -14.84 6.19 -10.61
C PRO A 89 -15.12 7.58 -11.21
N VAL A 90 -14.12 8.45 -11.27
CA VAL A 90 -14.18 9.79 -11.86
C VAL A 90 -13.14 9.91 -12.99
N PRO A 91 -13.36 10.75 -14.01
CA PRO A 91 -12.35 11.02 -15.03
C PRO A 91 -11.06 11.60 -14.42
N ALA A 92 -9.92 11.26 -15.01
CA ALA A 92 -8.61 11.80 -14.61
C ALA A 92 -8.17 12.87 -15.62
N GLN A 93 -7.73 14.02 -15.11
CA GLN A 93 -7.00 15.02 -15.88
C GLN A 93 -5.51 14.69 -15.80
N VAL A 94 -4.91 14.47 -16.97
CA VAL A 94 -3.52 14.07 -17.11
C VAL A 94 -2.78 15.06 -17.99
N THR A 95 -1.61 15.49 -17.56
CA THR A 95 -0.66 16.26 -18.38
C THR A 95 0.58 15.42 -18.59
N ILE A 96 0.90 15.12 -19.85
CA ILE A 96 2.10 14.38 -20.23
C ILE A 96 3.11 15.36 -20.81
N THR A 97 4.27 15.50 -20.16
CA THR A 97 5.35 16.38 -20.58
C THR A 97 6.53 15.56 -21.07
N ILE A 98 7.01 15.87 -22.27
CA ILE A 98 8.19 15.23 -22.86
C ILE A 98 9.36 16.19 -22.71
N HIS A 99 10.30 15.85 -21.84
CA HIS A 99 11.45 16.68 -21.54
C HIS A 99 12.64 16.37 -22.46
N ARG A 100 13.40 17.41 -22.81
CA ARG A 100 14.66 17.29 -23.54
C ARG A 100 15.76 16.75 -22.62
N THR A 101 16.69 15.98 -23.18
CA THR A 101 17.88 15.50 -22.43
C THR A 101 18.75 16.65 -21.91
N GLY A 102 18.86 17.75 -22.66
CA GLY A 102 19.60 18.94 -22.23
C GLY A 102 18.92 19.81 -21.16
N GLY A 103 17.67 19.50 -20.78
CA GLY A 103 16.83 20.37 -19.97
C GLY A 103 16.21 21.53 -20.77
N GLY A 104 15.63 22.50 -20.07
CA GLY A 104 14.94 23.65 -20.67
C GLY A 104 13.50 23.33 -21.08
N TYR A 105 13.01 24.02 -22.12
CA TYR A 105 11.62 23.85 -22.59
C TYR A 105 11.36 22.41 -23.08
N PRO A 106 10.19 21.85 -22.75
CA PRO A 106 9.82 20.50 -23.18
C PRO A 106 9.67 20.41 -24.71
N LEU A 107 9.80 19.19 -25.24
CA LEU A 107 9.48 18.86 -26.64
C LEU A 107 7.98 18.86 -26.90
N ALA A 108 7.17 18.55 -25.88
CA ALA A 108 5.73 18.61 -25.95
C ALA A 108 5.11 18.65 -24.54
N VAL A 109 3.92 19.25 -24.45
CA VAL A 109 3.02 19.17 -23.29
C VAL A 109 1.66 18.74 -23.82
N ILE A 110 1.21 17.55 -23.45
CA ILE A 110 0.04 16.89 -24.01
C ILE A 110 -1.01 16.70 -22.91
N PRO A 111 -2.06 17.53 -22.85
CA PRO A 111 -3.17 17.32 -21.93
C PRO A 111 -4.10 16.21 -22.44
N LYS A 112 -4.59 15.36 -21.53
CA LYS A 112 -5.56 14.31 -21.79
C LYS A 112 -6.58 14.22 -20.66
N THR A 113 -7.83 13.97 -21.01
CA THR A 113 -8.85 13.52 -20.07
C THR A 113 -9.06 12.02 -20.26
N ILE A 114 -8.82 11.24 -19.21
CA ILE A 114 -9.01 9.79 -19.22
C ILE A 114 -10.36 9.50 -18.57
N PRO A 115 -11.29 8.79 -19.24
CA PRO A 115 -12.59 8.47 -18.66
C PRO A 115 -12.48 7.74 -17.32
N ALA A 116 -13.51 7.86 -16.48
CA ALA A 116 -13.66 7.04 -15.28
C ALA A 116 -13.55 5.56 -15.67
N ARG A 117 -12.74 4.79 -14.95
CA ARG A 117 -12.46 3.37 -15.26
C ARG A 117 -11.98 3.11 -16.69
N GLY A 118 -11.44 4.14 -17.35
CA GLY A 118 -10.93 4.08 -18.72
C GLY A 118 -9.41 3.98 -18.77
N ALA A 119 -8.89 3.97 -19.99
CA ALA A 119 -7.47 4.04 -20.25
C ALA A 119 -7.19 4.89 -21.49
N TYR A 120 -6.06 5.57 -21.50
CA TYR A 120 -5.48 6.25 -22.65
C TYR A 120 -4.30 5.44 -23.18
N SER A 121 -4.16 5.35 -24.51
CA SER A 121 -2.97 4.83 -25.18
C SER A 121 -2.48 5.88 -26.15
N SER A 122 -1.17 6.11 -26.18
CA SER A 122 -0.56 7.03 -27.14
C SER A 122 -0.40 6.42 -28.54
N PHE A 123 -0.63 5.11 -28.68
CA PHE A 123 -0.43 4.43 -29.95
C PHE A 123 -1.43 4.96 -31.00
N GLY A 124 -0.90 5.62 -32.03
CA GLY A 124 -1.69 6.27 -33.07
C GLY A 124 -2.31 7.63 -32.68
N ASP A 125 -1.99 8.17 -31.50
CA ASP A 125 -2.46 9.50 -31.10
C ASP A 125 -1.75 10.60 -31.89
N ALA A 126 -2.52 11.48 -32.54
CA ALA A 126 -1.96 12.51 -33.41
C ALA A 126 -1.04 13.49 -32.66
N ALA A 127 -1.37 13.85 -31.41
CA ALA A 127 -0.53 14.75 -30.62
C ALA A 127 0.78 14.08 -30.19
N TRP A 128 0.75 12.76 -29.93
CA TRP A 128 1.95 11.98 -29.65
C TRP A 128 2.86 11.87 -30.88
N LEU A 129 2.30 11.63 -32.06
CA LEU A 129 3.07 11.54 -33.30
C LEU A 129 3.66 12.90 -33.71
N ALA A 130 3.00 14.00 -33.33
CA ALA A 130 3.41 15.38 -33.60
C ALA A 130 4.48 15.95 -32.64
N ILE A 131 4.96 15.18 -31.66
CA ILE A 131 6.03 15.64 -30.74
C ILE A 131 7.26 16.10 -31.52
N ASP A 132 7.82 17.25 -31.12
CA ASP A 132 8.99 17.85 -31.76
C ASP A 132 10.21 16.92 -31.79
N ASP A 133 10.98 17.02 -32.87
CA ASP A 133 12.23 16.30 -33.02
C ASP A 133 13.35 17.01 -32.25
N SER A 134 13.92 16.34 -31.25
CA SER A 134 15.12 16.83 -30.56
C SER A 134 16.36 16.84 -31.47
N ASP A 135 16.31 16.10 -32.59
CA ASP A 135 17.32 16.08 -33.63
C ASP A 135 16.64 16.23 -35.02
N PRO A 136 16.29 17.48 -35.41
CA PRO A 136 15.55 17.75 -36.64
C PRO A 136 16.27 17.31 -37.92
N ALA A 137 17.61 17.27 -37.90
CA ALA A 137 18.42 16.86 -39.06
C ALA A 137 18.14 15.41 -39.48
N TYR A 138 17.71 14.57 -38.53
CA TYR A 138 17.41 13.16 -38.75
C TYR A 138 15.93 12.81 -38.48
N GLN A 139 15.08 13.82 -38.25
CA GLN A 139 13.65 13.66 -37.95
C GLN A 139 13.40 12.62 -36.84
N ARG A 140 14.10 12.80 -35.73
CA ARG A 140 14.05 11.89 -34.58
C ARG A 140 14.12 12.65 -33.28
N SER A 141 13.64 12.02 -32.22
CA SER A 141 13.59 12.64 -30.89
C SER A 141 14.07 11.67 -29.81
N ILE A 142 14.74 12.20 -28.80
CA ILE A 142 15.10 11.51 -27.56
C ILE A 142 14.86 12.44 -26.36
N GLY A 143 14.28 11.90 -25.31
CA GLY A 143 13.89 12.64 -24.11
C GLY A 143 13.52 11.73 -22.96
N TRP A 144 12.70 12.25 -22.05
CA TRP A 144 12.09 11.50 -20.95
C TRP A 144 10.70 12.05 -20.64
N ILE A 145 9.88 11.27 -19.94
CA ILE A 145 8.45 11.54 -19.78
C ILE A 145 8.15 11.87 -18.32
N GLU A 146 7.49 13.01 -18.10
CA GLU A 146 6.83 13.34 -16.83
C GLU A 146 5.32 13.30 -17.04
N LEU A 147 4.62 12.52 -16.23
CA LEU A 147 3.17 12.47 -16.20
C LEU A 147 2.70 13.10 -14.89
N ALA A 148 1.80 14.07 -14.98
CA ALA A 148 1.11 14.68 -13.85
C ALA A 148 -0.38 14.39 -13.93
N SER A 149 -1.02 13.99 -12.83
CA SER A 149 -2.47 13.78 -12.79
C SER A 149 -3.11 14.27 -11.50
N ASP A 150 -4.34 14.74 -11.61
CA ASP A 150 -5.20 15.18 -10.49
C ASP A 150 -5.70 14.03 -9.61
N VAL A 151 -5.78 12.82 -10.16
CA VAL A 151 -6.07 11.58 -9.44
C VAL A 151 -5.03 10.52 -9.81
N PRO A 152 -4.74 9.53 -8.94
CA PRO A 152 -3.79 8.50 -9.27
C PRO A 152 -4.21 7.63 -10.45
N VAL A 153 -3.28 7.50 -11.36
CA VAL A 153 -3.36 6.65 -12.54
C VAL A 153 -2.23 5.62 -12.48
N ALA A 154 -2.36 4.52 -13.20
CA ALA A 154 -1.26 3.59 -13.44
C ALA A 154 -0.75 3.83 -14.86
N ALA A 155 0.52 4.20 -15.01
CA ALA A 155 1.13 4.45 -16.30
C ALA A 155 2.25 3.45 -16.60
N THR A 156 2.30 3.01 -17.85
CA THR A 156 3.33 2.12 -18.40
C THR A 156 3.89 2.73 -19.66
N SER A 157 5.21 2.68 -19.79
CA SER A 157 5.95 3.06 -20.99
C SER A 157 6.30 1.79 -21.74
N ARG A 158 6.17 1.81 -23.06
CA ARG A 158 6.57 0.73 -23.96
C ARG A 158 7.64 1.24 -24.90
N VAL A 159 8.80 0.61 -24.95
CA VAL A 159 9.81 0.85 -25.99
C VAL A 159 9.74 -0.28 -27.01
N ALA A 160 9.34 0.03 -28.24
CA ALA A 160 9.29 -0.93 -29.33
C ALA A 160 10.42 -0.69 -30.35
N LEU A 161 11.19 -1.73 -30.68
CA LEU A 161 12.12 -1.73 -31.80
C LEU A 161 11.40 -2.30 -33.03
N ARG A 162 11.41 -1.53 -34.12
CA ARG A 162 10.62 -1.84 -35.32
C ARG A 162 11.49 -2.01 -36.57
N ASP A 163 11.15 -2.97 -37.42
CA ASP A 163 11.92 -3.26 -38.66
C ASP A 163 11.71 -2.22 -39.78
N GLY A 164 10.87 -1.20 -39.54
CA GLY A 164 10.61 -0.10 -40.46
C GLY A 164 10.73 1.27 -39.80
N SER A 165 10.62 2.32 -40.62
CA SER A 165 10.78 3.71 -40.16
C SER A 165 9.51 4.38 -39.67
N SER A 166 8.36 3.72 -39.76
CA SER A 166 7.08 4.23 -39.27
C SER A 166 6.74 3.70 -37.88
N PHE A 167 5.89 4.42 -37.14
CA PHE A 167 5.49 4.03 -35.78
C PHE A 167 4.62 2.76 -35.76
N ASP A 168 4.00 2.39 -36.89
CA ASP A 168 3.15 1.22 -37.06
C ASP A 168 3.89 0.01 -37.68
N ALA A 169 5.19 0.16 -37.98
CA ALA A 169 6.01 -0.90 -38.55
C ALA A 169 6.09 -2.15 -37.63
N PRO A 170 6.37 -3.34 -38.21
CA PRO A 170 6.71 -4.59 -37.51
C PRO A 170 7.46 -4.41 -36.21
N VAL A 171 6.86 -4.81 -35.08
CA VAL A 171 7.55 -4.88 -33.77
C VAL A 171 8.45 -6.10 -33.78
N ALA A 172 9.76 -5.86 -33.73
CA ALA A 172 10.78 -6.91 -33.62
C ALA A 172 11.13 -7.22 -32.15
N LEU A 173 11.14 -6.20 -31.29
CA LEU A 173 11.32 -6.32 -29.84
C LEU A 173 10.43 -5.29 -29.15
N LEU A 174 10.00 -5.60 -27.94
CA LEU A 174 9.40 -4.62 -27.05
C LEU A 174 9.90 -4.85 -25.63
N ASP A 175 9.70 -3.82 -24.83
CA ASP A 175 9.99 -3.75 -23.41
C ASP A 175 8.97 -2.78 -22.83
N ASP A 176 8.25 -3.22 -21.81
CA ASP A 176 7.27 -2.44 -21.06
C ASP A 176 7.85 -2.13 -19.69
N GLU A 177 7.71 -0.90 -19.22
CA GLU A 177 8.20 -0.48 -17.91
C GLU A 177 7.17 0.39 -17.20
N ALA A 178 6.94 0.09 -15.93
CA ALA A 178 6.08 0.92 -15.09
C ALA A 178 6.71 2.31 -14.87
N PHE A 179 5.87 3.35 -14.82
CA PHE A 179 6.37 4.67 -14.47
C PHE A 179 6.83 4.71 -13.00
N VAL A 180 8.00 5.30 -12.77
CA VAL A 180 8.56 5.53 -11.44
C VAL A 180 7.77 6.63 -10.73
N LYS A 181 7.40 6.41 -9.47
CA LYS A 181 6.54 7.34 -8.68
C LYS A 181 7.33 8.15 -7.66
N SER A 182 8.53 7.70 -7.31
CA SER A 182 9.29 8.24 -6.17
C SER A 182 10.73 8.54 -6.58
N PRO A 183 11.01 9.75 -7.10
CA PRO A 183 12.36 10.24 -7.26
C PRO A 183 13.13 10.14 -5.94
N SER A 184 14.41 9.80 -6.00
CA SER A 184 15.24 9.58 -4.81
C SER A 184 16.64 10.17 -4.97
N THR A 185 17.26 10.50 -3.85
CA THR A 185 18.68 10.89 -3.79
C THR A 185 19.62 9.69 -3.73
N ARG A 186 19.08 8.46 -3.61
CA ARG A 186 19.83 7.22 -3.61
C ARG A 186 19.04 6.13 -4.34
N LEU A 187 19.63 5.55 -5.37
CA LEU A 187 19.02 4.58 -6.27
C LEU A 187 19.97 3.42 -6.54
N PHE A 188 19.44 2.23 -6.80
CA PHE A 188 20.21 1.01 -7.03
C PHE A 188 19.80 0.29 -8.30
N SER A 189 20.78 -0.30 -9.00
CA SER A 189 20.53 -1.35 -10.00
C SER A 189 21.32 -2.60 -9.63
N SER A 190 20.68 -3.76 -9.75
CA SER A 190 21.23 -5.04 -9.34
C SER A 190 22.44 -5.47 -10.17
N LEU A 191 22.57 -4.97 -11.40
CA LEU A 191 23.62 -5.36 -12.35
C LEU A 191 24.29 -4.19 -13.07
N PHE A 192 25.61 -4.29 -13.13
CA PHE A 192 26.47 -3.65 -14.12
C PHE A 192 27.11 -4.73 -14.98
N LEU A 193 26.98 -4.64 -16.31
CA LEU A 193 27.58 -5.60 -17.24
C LEU A 193 28.39 -4.88 -18.31
N LYS A 194 29.61 -5.34 -18.53
CA LYS A 194 30.49 -4.88 -19.60
C LYS A 194 31.13 -6.08 -20.26
N ASN A 195 30.80 -6.33 -21.52
CA ASN A 195 31.31 -7.47 -22.30
C ASN A 195 31.08 -8.82 -21.58
N TRP A 196 29.95 -8.98 -20.88
CA TRP A 196 29.69 -10.18 -20.10
C TRP A 196 29.04 -11.27 -20.97
N PRO A 197 29.53 -12.52 -21.01
CA PRO A 197 28.95 -13.53 -21.90
C PRO A 197 27.47 -13.80 -21.62
N ALA A 198 26.70 -14.07 -22.68
CA ALA A 198 25.28 -14.42 -22.60
C ALA A 198 25.02 -15.94 -22.54
N GLY A 199 26.00 -16.75 -22.11
CA GLY A 199 25.92 -18.21 -22.06
C GLY A 199 25.92 -18.88 -23.44
N GLY A 200 26.60 -20.03 -23.58
CA GLY A 200 26.55 -20.97 -24.72
C GLY A 200 26.91 -20.47 -26.14
N GLY A 201 26.79 -19.18 -26.46
CA GLY A 201 26.93 -18.58 -27.78
C GLY A 201 27.83 -17.33 -27.81
N ALA A 202 27.86 -16.64 -28.95
CA ALA A 202 28.78 -15.53 -29.21
C ALA A 202 28.31 -14.16 -28.68
N SER A 203 27.10 -14.08 -28.14
CA SER A 203 26.52 -12.82 -27.67
C SER A 203 27.07 -12.38 -26.31
N THR A 204 27.12 -11.07 -26.09
CA THR A 204 27.56 -10.45 -24.83
C THR A 204 26.54 -9.45 -24.31
N GLN A 205 26.55 -9.22 -23.00
CA GLN A 205 25.64 -8.37 -22.26
C GLN A 205 26.34 -7.09 -21.82
N TRP A 206 25.61 -6.00 -21.92
CA TRP A 206 26.07 -4.64 -21.61
C TRP A 206 24.97 -3.90 -20.87
N THR A 207 25.34 -3.00 -19.97
CA THR A 207 24.37 -2.10 -19.33
C THR A 207 24.73 -0.63 -19.51
N ASN A 208 23.70 0.20 -19.53
CA ASN A 208 23.78 1.65 -19.63
C ASN A 208 22.72 2.32 -18.76
N LEU A 209 23.15 3.26 -17.92
CA LEU A 209 22.25 4.10 -17.14
C LEU A 209 21.74 5.28 -17.95
N ILE A 210 20.48 5.63 -17.68
CA ILE A 210 19.90 6.95 -17.99
C ILE A 210 19.35 7.50 -16.67
N VAL A 211 19.76 8.71 -16.31
CA VAL A 211 19.37 9.37 -15.06
C VAL A 211 18.73 10.71 -15.40
N ASN A 212 17.51 10.94 -14.92
CA ASN A 212 16.73 12.14 -15.21
C ASN A 212 16.56 12.97 -13.94
N ASN A 213 16.68 14.28 -14.09
CA ASN A 213 16.48 15.25 -13.02
C ASN A 213 15.09 15.89 -13.16
N PRO A 214 14.07 15.44 -12.39
CA PRO A 214 12.75 16.06 -12.41
C PRO A 214 12.70 17.42 -11.70
N GLY A 215 13.77 17.85 -11.03
CA GLY A 215 13.82 19.11 -10.30
C GLY A 215 14.01 20.34 -11.19
N ASP A 216 13.65 21.50 -10.63
CA ASP A 216 13.82 22.82 -11.26
C ASP A 216 15.22 23.41 -11.06
N GLN A 217 16.10 22.67 -10.38
CA GLN A 217 17.50 23.03 -10.14
C GLN A 217 18.42 21.90 -10.64
N ALA A 218 19.65 22.24 -10.99
CA ALA A 218 20.63 21.23 -11.40
C ALA A 218 20.92 20.24 -10.25
N ALA A 219 21.09 18.96 -10.60
CA ALA A 219 21.42 17.89 -9.67
C ALA A 219 22.81 17.32 -9.98
N THR A 220 23.66 17.15 -8.97
CA THR A 220 24.93 16.44 -9.14
C THR A 220 24.75 15.00 -8.69
N ILE A 221 24.98 14.07 -9.62
CA ILE A 221 24.95 12.63 -9.36
C ILE A 221 26.37 12.09 -9.20
N THR A 222 26.51 11.05 -8.39
CA THR A 222 27.69 10.21 -8.25
C THR A 222 27.27 8.78 -8.47
N VAL A 223 27.75 8.17 -9.54
CA VAL A 223 27.50 6.79 -9.93
C VAL A 223 28.67 5.94 -9.47
N ARG A 224 28.39 4.92 -8.67
CA ARG A 224 29.36 3.95 -8.17
C ARG A 224 29.04 2.57 -8.73
N VAL A 225 30.03 1.92 -9.31
CA VAL A 225 29.97 0.51 -9.68
C VAL A 225 30.66 -0.28 -8.59
N HIS A 226 29.92 -1.10 -7.87
CA HIS A 226 30.40 -1.95 -6.78
C HIS A 226 30.77 -3.35 -7.28
N ARG A 227 31.76 -3.96 -6.64
CA ARG A 227 32.12 -5.35 -6.88
C ARG A 227 31.04 -6.30 -6.38
N THR A 228 31.03 -7.49 -6.94
CA THR A 228 30.06 -8.56 -6.61
C THR A 228 30.42 -9.27 -5.31
N ASP A 229 31.71 -9.36 -5.02
CA ASP A 229 32.34 -10.04 -3.89
C ASP A 229 32.35 -9.20 -2.59
N GLY A 230 31.84 -7.97 -2.62
CA GLY A 230 31.92 -7.02 -1.49
C GLY A 230 33.27 -6.31 -1.36
N GLY A 231 34.19 -6.49 -2.33
CA GLY A 231 35.53 -5.87 -2.34
C GLY A 231 35.55 -4.37 -2.62
N GLY A 232 34.44 -3.65 -2.42
CA GLY A 232 34.34 -2.20 -2.58
C GLY A 232 33.95 -1.73 -4.00
N VAL A 233 34.30 -0.47 -4.28
CA VAL A 233 33.92 0.24 -5.52
C VAL A 233 34.96 0.02 -6.63
N VAL A 234 34.51 -0.44 -7.80
CA VAL A 234 35.31 -0.59 -9.03
C VAL A 234 35.56 0.75 -9.70
N SER A 235 34.53 1.59 -9.75
CA SER A 235 34.59 2.90 -10.39
C SER A 235 33.59 3.86 -9.74
N SER A 236 33.94 5.14 -9.67
CA SER A 236 33.08 6.22 -9.21
C SER A 236 33.21 7.39 -10.18
N LEU A 237 32.10 7.87 -10.72
CA LEU A 237 32.07 9.05 -11.60
C LEU A 237 30.96 10.00 -11.18
N SER A 238 31.21 11.31 -11.31
CA SER A 238 30.23 12.34 -10.99
C SER A 238 29.84 13.14 -12.22
N ARG A 239 28.56 13.50 -12.33
CA ARG A 239 28.00 14.30 -13.42
C ARG A 239 27.00 15.31 -12.87
N THR A 240 26.91 16.48 -13.49
CA THR A 240 25.87 17.47 -13.18
C THR A 240 24.82 17.41 -14.27
N ILE A 241 23.58 17.18 -13.86
CA ILE A 241 22.40 17.13 -14.72
C ILE A 241 21.67 18.46 -14.58
N PRO A 242 21.41 19.19 -15.69
CA PRO A 242 20.62 20.43 -15.66
C PRO A 242 19.22 20.22 -15.06
N ALA A 243 18.57 21.31 -14.65
CA ALA A 243 17.15 21.29 -14.31
C ALA A 243 16.32 20.70 -15.46
N LYS A 244 15.41 19.77 -15.15
CA LYS A 244 14.61 19.02 -16.13
C LYS A 244 15.42 18.24 -17.19
N GLY A 245 16.73 18.09 -17.01
CA GLY A 245 17.63 17.40 -17.95
C GLY A 245 17.81 15.93 -17.62
N ALA A 246 18.65 15.25 -18.41
CA ALA A 246 19.04 13.87 -18.22
C ALA A 246 20.50 13.63 -18.58
N TRP A 247 21.13 12.65 -17.93
CA TRP A 247 22.43 12.10 -18.30
C TRP A 247 22.26 10.68 -18.82
N ASN A 248 22.90 10.38 -19.95
CA ASN A 248 22.96 9.04 -20.53
C ASN A 248 24.42 8.55 -20.49
N SER A 249 24.63 7.39 -19.87
CA SER A 249 25.95 6.77 -19.79
C SER A 249 26.46 6.22 -21.13
N TYR A 250 25.58 6.09 -22.13
CA TYR A 250 25.96 5.56 -23.43
C TYR A 250 26.94 6.49 -24.14
N GLY A 251 28.18 6.03 -24.34
CA GLY A 251 29.25 6.83 -24.93
C GLY A 251 29.96 7.75 -23.94
N ASP A 252 29.59 7.74 -22.66
CA ASP A 252 30.30 8.48 -21.61
C ASP A 252 31.67 7.84 -21.35
N ALA A 253 32.73 8.63 -21.42
CA ALA A 253 34.11 8.15 -21.28
C ALA A 253 34.38 7.53 -19.89
N GLY A 254 33.74 8.03 -18.83
CA GLY A 254 33.86 7.48 -17.47
C GLY A 254 33.16 6.13 -17.33
N TRP A 255 32.00 5.96 -17.98
CA TRP A 255 31.28 4.69 -18.02
C TRP A 255 32.03 3.62 -18.84
N LEU A 256 32.50 4.00 -20.02
CA LEU A 256 33.35 3.13 -20.86
C LEU A 256 34.66 2.76 -20.15
N GLY A 257 35.19 3.68 -19.34
CA GLY A 257 36.42 3.53 -18.57
C GLY A 257 36.32 2.68 -17.30
N VAL A 258 35.13 2.16 -16.94
CA VAL A 258 35.00 1.26 -15.77
C VAL A 258 35.94 0.06 -15.94
N ALA A 259 36.75 -0.20 -14.91
CA ALA A 259 37.73 -1.27 -14.92
C ALA A 259 37.08 -2.66 -15.05
N ASN A 260 37.82 -3.59 -15.65
CA ASN A 260 37.38 -4.97 -15.83
C ASN A 260 37.54 -5.73 -14.51
N THR A 261 36.43 -6.16 -13.89
CA THR A 261 36.49 -7.03 -12.69
C THR A 261 37.01 -8.43 -13.02
N ASP A 262 36.93 -8.84 -14.29
CA ASP A 262 37.63 -9.99 -14.86
C ASP A 262 38.58 -9.49 -15.96
N ALA A 263 39.78 -9.08 -15.52
CA ALA A 263 40.81 -8.52 -16.38
C ALA A 263 41.31 -9.52 -17.43
N ALA A 264 41.36 -10.82 -17.10
CA ALA A 264 41.86 -11.87 -17.99
C ALA A 264 41.00 -12.01 -19.26
N ASN A 265 39.69 -11.74 -19.13
CA ASN A 265 38.74 -11.84 -20.24
C ASN A 265 38.25 -10.47 -20.74
N GLY A 266 38.83 -9.37 -20.25
CA GLY A 266 38.47 -8.02 -20.68
C GLY A 266 37.00 -7.66 -20.44
N ARG A 267 36.43 -8.12 -19.33
CA ARG A 267 35.00 -7.96 -19.01
C ARG A 267 34.78 -7.53 -17.56
N SER A 268 33.59 -7.02 -17.28
CA SER A 268 33.24 -6.55 -15.95
C SER A 268 31.80 -6.92 -15.60
N ILE A 269 31.62 -7.32 -14.35
CA ILE A 269 30.33 -7.49 -13.68
C ILE A 269 30.38 -6.79 -12.32
N GLY A 270 29.27 -6.17 -11.92
CA GLY A 270 29.12 -5.42 -10.69
C GLY A 270 27.65 -5.12 -10.40
N TRP A 271 27.39 -4.19 -9.48
CA TRP A 271 26.08 -3.57 -9.26
C TRP A 271 26.23 -2.05 -9.12
N VAL A 272 25.16 -1.30 -9.30
CA VAL A 272 25.23 0.17 -9.40
C VAL A 272 24.54 0.83 -8.21
N GLU A 273 25.20 1.83 -7.64
CA GLU A 273 24.60 2.81 -6.72
C GLU A 273 24.70 4.21 -7.35
N VAL A 274 23.57 4.92 -7.41
CA VAL A 274 23.52 6.34 -7.79
C VAL A 274 23.18 7.14 -6.55
N VAL A 275 24.03 8.09 -6.19
CA VAL A 275 23.79 9.08 -5.13
C VAL A 275 23.66 10.46 -5.77
N SER A 276 22.68 11.26 -5.35
CA SER A 276 22.40 12.56 -5.96
C SER A 276 22.18 13.66 -4.92
N THR A 277 22.55 14.89 -5.26
CA THR A 277 22.28 16.08 -4.42
C THR A 277 20.82 16.50 -4.41
N ALA A 278 20.02 16.01 -5.35
CA ALA A 278 18.57 16.23 -5.44
C ALA A 278 17.86 14.95 -5.92
N PRO A 279 16.56 14.76 -5.64
CA PRO A 279 15.83 13.58 -6.10
C PRO A 279 15.88 13.43 -7.62
N VAL A 280 16.28 12.24 -8.08
CA VAL A 280 16.36 11.85 -9.50
C VAL A 280 15.57 10.56 -9.73
N VAL A 281 15.25 10.27 -10.98
CA VAL A 281 14.80 8.95 -11.43
C VAL A 281 15.84 8.38 -12.38
N ALA A 282 15.94 7.06 -12.48
CA ALA A 282 16.90 6.44 -13.38
C ALA A 282 16.40 5.07 -13.85
N MET A 283 16.92 4.64 -14.99
CA MET A 283 16.80 3.26 -15.47
C MET A 283 18.18 2.69 -15.77
N ASN A 284 18.27 1.36 -15.84
CA ASN A 284 19.39 0.62 -16.36
C ASN A 284 18.95 -0.14 -17.60
N ARG A 285 19.40 0.31 -18.77
CA ARG A 285 19.20 -0.38 -20.03
C ARG A 285 20.20 -1.52 -20.16
N LEU A 286 19.72 -2.75 -20.21
CA LEU A 286 20.50 -3.90 -20.64
C LEU A 286 20.42 -4.06 -22.16
N THR A 287 21.52 -4.49 -22.77
CA THR A 287 21.55 -4.85 -24.20
C THR A 287 22.32 -6.14 -24.40
N LEU A 288 21.68 -7.10 -25.06
CA LEU A 288 22.33 -8.27 -25.63
C LEU A 288 22.91 -7.91 -26.99
N ARG A 289 24.19 -8.17 -27.23
CA ARG A 289 24.88 -7.83 -28.49
C ARG A 289 25.47 -9.08 -29.13
N SER A 290 25.42 -9.16 -30.45
CA SER A 290 25.92 -10.27 -31.27
C SER A 290 27.46 -10.40 -31.36
N GLY A 291 28.20 -9.65 -30.56
CA GLY A 291 29.66 -9.67 -30.51
C GLY A 291 30.21 -9.04 -29.23
N THR A 292 31.52 -8.86 -29.15
CA THR A 292 32.24 -8.42 -27.93
C THR A 292 32.54 -6.92 -27.88
N THR A 293 32.07 -6.14 -28.86
CA THR A 293 32.32 -4.69 -28.91
C THR A 293 31.11 -3.91 -28.41
N TYR A 294 31.37 -2.75 -27.83
CA TYR A 294 30.34 -1.88 -27.25
C TYR A 294 29.26 -1.43 -28.26
N ASN A 295 29.63 -1.30 -29.54
CA ASN A 295 28.71 -0.93 -30.62
C ASN A 295 28.29 -2.12 -31.49
N ALA A 296 28.56 -3.36 -31.06
CA ALA A 296 28.08 -4.54 -31.78
C ALA A 296 26.55 -4.54 -31.86
N PRO A 297 25.95 -5.14 -32.91
CA PRO A 297 24.51 -5.04 -33.10
C PRO A 297 23.70 -5.66 -31.96
N ALA A 298 22.75 -4.88 -31.44
CA ALA A 298 21.81 -5.23 -30.38
C ALA A 298 20.80 -6.29 -30.84
N VAL A 299 20.84 -7.45 -30.21
CA VAL A 299 19.93 -8.57 -30.46
C VAL A 299 18.66 -8.43 -29.64
N HIS A 300 18.77 -7.90 -28.43
CA HIS A 300 17.68 -7.68 -27.48
C HIS A 300 18.02 -6.47 -26.59
N VAL A 301 17.00 -5.75 -26.12
CA VAL A 301 17.08 -4.56 -25.26
C VAL A 301 16.01 -4.71 -24.19
N GLU A 302 16.40 -4.37 -22.96
CA GLU A 302 15.58 -4.42 -21.76
C GLU A 302 15.88 -3.14 -20.95
N ASP A 303 14.87 -2.50 -20.38
CA ASP A 303 15.03 -1.37 -19.47
C ASP A 303 14.51 -1.74 -18.08
N ASP A 304 15.30 -1.53 -17.02
CA ASP A 304 14.85 -1.76 -15.64
C ASP A 304 15.00 -0.48 -14.81
N ALA A 305 13.90 0.00 -14.23
CA ALA A 305 13.92 1.15 -13.35
C ALA A 305 14.83 0.93 -12.11
N LEU A 306 15.70 1.89 -11.82
CA LEU A 306 16.47 1.82 -10.58
C LEU A 306 15.55 2.05 -9.38
N THR A 307 15.70 1.21 -8.36
CA THR A 307 14.87 1.28 -7.15
C THR A 307 15.59 1.99 -6.00
N PRO A 308 14.90 2.85 -5.22
CA PRO A 308 15.38 3.30 -3.92
C PRO A 308 15.06 2.31 -2.80
N GLU A 309 14.20 1.32 -3.07
CA GLU A 309 13.63 0.46 -2.06
C GLU A 309 14.59 -0.65 -1.63
N THR A 310 14.63 -0.89 -0.33
CA THR A 310 15.29 -2.04 0.26
C THR A 310 14.35 -2.65 1.29
N SER A 311 14.40 -3.98 1.44
CA SER A 311 13.50 -4.68 2.34
C SER A 311 14.17 -5.89 2.97
N LYS A 312 13.68 -6.29 4.14
CA LYS A 312 14.02 -7.60 4.74
C LYS A 312 13.20 -8.74 4.15
N THR A 313 12.19 -8.43 3.33
CA THR A 313 11.35 -9.40 2.64
C THR A 313 11.22 -8.99 1.18
N LEU A 314 11.67 -9.88 0.29
CA LEU A 314 11.63 -9.72 -1.16
C LEU A 314 10.91 -10.92 -1.77
N ARG A 315 10.26 -10.72 -2.91
CA ARG A 315 9.54 -11.79 -3.60
C ARG A 315 9.80 -11.74 -5.11
N ALA A 316 10.02 -12.90 -5.71
CA ALA A 316 10.03 -13.06 -7.15
C ALA A 316 8.70 -13.68 -7.57
N ASN A 317 8.00 -13.01 -8.49
CA ASN A 317 6.64 -13.37 -8.86
C ASN A 317 6.55 -14.67 -9.67
N LEU A 318 7.66 -15.08 -10.29
CA LEU A 318 7.70 -16.24 -11.15
C LEU A 318 9.06 -16.94 -11.04
N PHE A 319 9.00 -18.24 -10.78
CA PHE A 319 10.11 -19.17 -10.86
C PHE A 319 9.83 -20.19 -11.96
N LEU A 320 10.72 -20.26 -12.95
CA LEU A 320 10.69 -21.22 -14.04
C LEU A 320 12.00 -22.02 -14.05
N LYS A 321 11.87 -23.33 -14.25
CA LYS A 321 12.99 -24.25 -14.45
C LYS A 321 12.64 -25.16 -15.60
N ASN A 322 13.37 -25.05 -16.72
CA ASN A 322 13.17 -25.86 -17.92
C ASN A 322 11.71 -25.84 -18.44
N TRP A 323 11.04 -24.68 -18.38
CA TRP A 323 9.63 -24.58 -18.80
C TRP A 323 9.56 -24.36 -20.32
N PRO A 324 8.82 -25.16 -21.11
CA PRO A 324 8.84 -25.01 -22.57
C PRO A 324 8.06 -23.78 -23.05
N THR A 325 8.47 -23.21 -24.17
CA THR A 325 7.80 -22.09 -24.87
C THR A 325 6.93 -22.54 -26.04
N ASN A 326 6.82 -23.85 -26.29
CA ASN A 326 6.26 -24.44 -27.51
C ASN A 326 6.97 -24.06 -28.83
N SER A 327 8.07 -23.28 -28.79
CA SER A 327 8.93 -22.94 -29.93
C SER A 327 10.26 -23.73 -29.98
N GLY A 328 10.42 -24.74 -29.11
CA GLY A 328 11.69 -25.45 -28.92
C GLY A 328 12.67 -24.74 -27.99
N LEU A 329 12.30 -23.58 -27.43
CA LEU A 329 13.05 -22.90 -26.39
C LEU A 329 12.58 -23.35 -25.00
N SER A 330 13.40 -23.09 -24.00
CA SER A 330 13.06 -23.29 -22.59
C SER A 330 13.25 -22.03 -21.77
N GLN A 331 12.46 -21.91 -20.70
CA GLN A 331 12.42 -20.76 -19.81
C GLN A 331 13.08 -21.05 -18.47
N TRP A 332 13.85 -20.09 -17.97
CA TRP A 332 14.61 -20.21 -16.73
C TRP A 332 14.59 -18.91 -15.93
N SER A 333 14.42 -19.03 -14.62
CA SER A 333 14.53 -17.92 -13.68
C SER A 333 15.86 -17.92 -12.93
N SER A 334 16.34 -16.72 -12.59
CA SER A 334 17.48 -16.51 -11.70
C SER A 334 17.28 -15.22 -10.91
N VAL A 335 17.24 -15.32 -9.60
CA VAL A 335 17.26 -14.15 -8.69
C VAL A 335 18.69 -13.66 -8.44
N VAL A 336 18.83 -12.35 -8.34
CA VAL A 336 20.04 -11.65 -7.89
C VAL A 336 19.65 -10.81 -6.67
N VAL A 337 20.38 -10.93 -5.57
CA VAL A 337 20.12 -10.18 -4.32
C VAL A 337 21.35 -9.43 -3.89
N ASN A 338 21.25 -8.12 -3.78
CA ASN A 338 22.32 -7.18 -3.46
C ASN A 338 22.17 -6.68 -2.02
N ASN A 339 23.30 -6.57 -1.32
CA ASN A 339 23.37 -6.07 0.04
C ASN A 339 24.04 -4.68 0.06
N PRO A 340 23.27 -3.57 0.11
CA PRO A 340 23.83 -2.23 0.19
C PRO A 340 24.29 -1.85 1.61
N GLY A 341 24.21 -2.78 2.57
CA GLY A 341 24.58 -2.59 3.96
C GLY A 341 26.07 -2.80 4.24
N ALA A 342 26.55 -2.20 5.33
CA ALA A 342 27.94 -2.28 5.78
C ALA A 342 28.32 -3.60 6.47
N THR A 343 27.35 -4.50 6.71
CA THR A 343 27.59 -5.82 7.30
C THR A 343 27.07 -6.91 6.36
N ALA A 344 27.41 -8.18 6.58
CA ALA A 344 26.91 -9.28 5.74
C ALA A 344 25.43 -9.60 6.03
N ALA A 345 24.64 -9.86 4.98
CA ALA A 345 23.24 -10.26 5.09
C ALA A 345 23.11 -11.77 5.08
N SER A 346 22.30 -12.33 5.98
CA SER A 346 21.87 -13.72 5.90
C SER A 346 20.50 -13.77 5.24
N LEU A 347 20.41 -14.48 4.12
CA LEU A 347 19.19 -14.71 3.36
C LEU A 347 18.65 -16.10 3.68
N ARG A 348 17.34 -16.24 3.78
CA ARG A 348 16.61 -17.50 3.58
C ARG A 348 15.77 -17.37 2.32
N VAL A 349 15.98 -18.28 1.39
CA VAL A 349 15.33 -18.35 0.09
C VAL A 349 14.41 -19.56 0.07
N VAL A 350 13.13 -19.33 -0.18
CA VAL A 350 12.10 -20.38 -0.27
C VAL A 350 11.47 -20.32 -1.66
N VAL A 351 11.60 -21.41 -2.42
CA VAL A 351 10.93 -21.56 -3.72
C VAL A 351 9.68 -22.39 -3.51
N ARG A 352 8.54 -21.92 -4.04
CA ARG A 352 7.23 -22.55 -3.87
C ARG A 352 6.61 -22.93 -5.19
N SER A 353 5.89 -24.04 -5.19
CA SER A 353 5.05 -24.48 -6.31
C SER A 353 3.75 -23.68 -6.40
N LYS A 354 2.99 -23.92 -7.47
CA LYS A 354 1.64 -23.34 -7.66
C LYS A 354 0.67 -23.63 -6.52
N ASP A 355 0.79 -24.78 -5.87
CA ASP A 355 -0.12 -25.22 -4.81
C ASP A 355 0.39 -24.83 -3.41
N GLY A 356 1.51 -24.10 -3.33
CA GLY A 356 2.11 -23.60 -2.09
C GLY A 356 3.15 -24.53 -1.44
N ALA A 357 3.35 -25.74 -1.98
CA ALA A 357 4.37 -26.67 -1.52
C ALA A 357 5.78 -26.11 -1.75
N ILE A 358 6.69 -26.37 -0.80
CA ILE A 358 8.09 -25.96 -0.86
C ILE A 358 8.84 -26.85 -1.86
N LEU A 359 9.47 -26.23 -2.85
CA LEU A 359 10.36 -26.88 -3.84
C LEU A 359 11.84 -26.71 -3.47
N GLY A 360 12.18 -25.68 -2.71
CA GLY A 360 13.51 -25.45 -2.16
C GLY A 360 13.45 -24.51 -0.96
N ASP A 361 14.27 -24.76 0.05
CA ASP A 361 14.42 -23.92 1.25
C ASP A 361 15.89 -23.99 1.69
N PHE A 362 16.60 -22.88 1.53
CA PHE A 362 18.03 -22.82 1.84
C PHE A 362 18.46 -21.41 2.24
N THR A 363 19.61 -21.32 2.88
CA THR A 363 20.19 -20.06 3.32
C THR A 363 21.41 -19.65 2.49
N LYS A 364 21.61 -18.34 2.34
CA LYS A 364 22.78 -17.76 1.69
C LYS A 364 23.32 -16.60 2.50
N THR A 365 24.61 -16.33 2.36
CA THR A 365 25.24 -15.15 2.93
C THR A 365 25.64 -14.22 1.81
N VAL A 366 25.20 -12.97 1.88
CA VAL A 366 25.62 -11.91 0.97
C VAL A 366 26.62 -11.02 1.71
N PRO A 367 27.86 -10.87 1.24
CA PRO A 367 28.84 -9.97 1.84
C PRO A 367 28.32 -8.54 1.98
N ALA A 368 28.90 -7.76 2.89
CA ALA A 368 28.69 -6.32 2.91
C ALA A 368 29.04 -5.72 1.54
N MET A 369 28.19 -4.87 0.99
CA MET A 369 28.35 -4.29 -0.35
C MET A 369 28.51 -5.31 -1.50
N GLY A 370 28.17 -6.58 -1.27
CA GLY A 370 28.23 -7.65 -2.27
C GLY A 370 26.85 -8.05 -2.78
N TYR A 371 26.81 -9.10 -3.59
CA TYR A 371 25.54 -9.70 -4.03
C TYR A 371 25.63 -11.23 -4.13
N TRP A 372 24.47 -11.90 -4.11
CA TRP A 372 24.34 -13.32 -4.44
C TRP A 372 23.60 -13.51 -5.77
N ASN A 373 24.18 -14.28 -6.68
CA ASN A 373 23.51 -14.75 -7.90
C ASN A 373 23.03 -16.18 -7.68
N SER A 374 21.75 -16.43 -7.92
CA SER A 374 21.25 -17.81 -7.99
C SER A 374 21.70 -18.55 -9.25
N SER A 375 22.04 -17.82 -10.33
CA SER A 375 22.63 -18.40 -11.52
C SER A 375 24.01 -18.99 -11.20
N GLY A 376 24.14 -20.30 -11.34
CA GLY A 376 25.36 -21.04 -10.97
C GLY A 376 25.42 -21.51 -9.52
N ASP A 377 24.42 -21.19 -8.69
CA ASP A 377 24.35 -21.67 -7.30
C ASP A 377 23.83 -23.12 -7.23
N ALA A 378 24.55 -23.98 -6.52
CA ALA A 378 24.19 -25.40 -6.40
C ALA A 378 22.86 -25.65 -5.69
N SER A 379 22.49 -24.81 -4.71
CA SER A 379 21.20 -24.90 -4.01
C SER A 379 20.05 -24.50 -4.92
N TRP A 380 20.25 -23.48 -5.77
CA TRP A 380 19.28 -23.09 -6.79
C TRP A 380 19.10 -24.16 -7.88
N ALA A 381 20.21 -24.71 -8.39
CA ALA A 381 20.17 -25.81 -9.35
C ALA A 381 19.44 -27.05 -8.78
N GLY A 382 19.61 -27.29 -7.48
CA GLY A 382 19.00 -28.40 -6.74
C GLY A 382 17.52 -28.24 -6.36
N VAL A 383 16.87 -27.11 -6.66
CA VAL A 383 15.43 -26.93 -6.40
C VAL A 383 14.62 -28.04 -7.09
N GLN A 384 13.68 -28.63 -6.36
CA GLN A 384 12.87 -29.74 -6.84
C GLN A 384 11.95 -29.30 -7.98
N ASN A 385 11.63 -30.25 -8.88
CA ASN A 385 10.73 -30.01 -9.99
C ASN A 385 9.27 -30.15 -9.54
N SER A 386 8.45 -29.12 -9.75
CA SER A 386 6.99 -29.24 -9.54
C SER A 386 6.31 -30.17 -10.54
N ASP A 387 6.94 -30.43 -11.70
CA ASP A 387 6.54 -31.43 -12.70
C ASP A 387 7.72 -32.38 -12.93
N ALA A 388 7.88 -33.33 -11.98
CA ALA A 388 8.97 -34.29 -11.97
C ALA A 388 9.04 -35.16 -13.25
N PRO A 389 7.93 -35.69 -13.81
CA PRO A 389 7.97 -36.48 -15.05
C PRO A 389 8.59 -35.75 -16.23
N ASN A 390 8.41 -34.42 -16.32
CA ASN A 390 8.94 -33.60 -17.41
C ASN A 390 10.22 -32.84 -17.04
N ASN A 391 10.80 -33.09 -15.85
CA ASN A 391 11.99 -32.41 -15.35
C ASN A 391 11.90 -30.87 -15.46
N ARG A 392 10.77 -30.30 -15.03
CA ARG A 392 10.51 -28.85 -15.10
C ARG A 392 9.76 -28.34 -13.88
N SER A 393 9.79 -27.03 -13.68
CA SER A 393 9.12 -26.40 -12.55
C SER A 393 8.51 -25.05 -12.90
N VAL A 394 7.37 -24.76 -12.28
CA VAL A 394 6.74 -23.44 -12.23
C VAL A 394 6.36 -23.12 -10.78
N GLY A 395 6.59 -21.88 -10.37
CA GLY A 395 6.47 -21.47 -8.98
C GLY A 395 6.69 -19.99 -8.76
N TRP A 396 7.03 -19.62 -7.52
CA TRP A 396 7.43 -18.27 -7.12
C TRP A 396 8.43 -18.34 -5.95
N VAL A 397 9.06 -17.21 -5.59
CA VAL A 397 10.15 -17.18 -4.61
C VAL A 397 9.88 -16.19 -3.49
N GLU A 398 10.15 -16.61 -2.26
CA GLU A 398 10.20 -15.77 -1.07
C GLU A 398 11.64 -15.65 -0.57
N ILE A 399 12.08 -14.44 -0.27
CA ILE A 399 13.41 -14.17 0.26
C ILE A 399 13.23 -13.34 1.53
N THR A 400 13.74 -13.86 2.65
CA THR A 400 13.82 -13.13 3.92
C THR A 400 15.28 -12.87 4.26
N SER A 401 15.58 -11.70 4.83
CA SER A 401 16.94 -11.24 5.08
C SER A 401 17.10 -10.66 6.49
N SER A 402 18.28 -10.84 7.08
CA SER A 402 18.64 -10.23 8.37
C SER A 402 18.66 -8.69 8.33
N GLN A 403 18.89 -8.10 7.16
CA GLN A 403 18.96 -6.65 6.93
C GLN A 403 18.36 -6.24 5.57
N PRO A 404 18.01 -4.97 5.37
CA PRO A 404 17.43 -4.51 4.11
C PRO A 404 18.36 -4.80 2.92
N VAL A 405 17.81 -5.51 1.94
CA VAL A 405 18.43 -5.89 0.68
C VAL A 405 17.50 -5.50 -0.47
N PHE A 406 18.03 -5.47 -1.69
CA PHE A 406 17.24 -5.30 -2.92
C PHE A 406 17.69 -6.35 -3.94
N GLY A 407 17.00 -6.44 -5.06
CA GLY A 407 17.40 -7.37 -6.10
C GLY A 407 16.41 -7.42 -7.25
N MET A 408 16.66 -8.35 -8.16
CA MET A 408 15.86 -8.58 -9.35
C MET A 408 15.63 -10.09 -9.56
N ASN A 409 14.62 -10.42 -10.33
CA ASN A 409 14.38 -11.74 -10.88
C ASN A 409 14.52 -11.68 -12.39
N ARG A 410 15.52 -12.40 -12.90
CA ARG A 410 15.71 -12.57 -14.34
C ARG A 410 14.93 -13.76 -14.84
N VAL A 411 14.11 -13.60 -15.87
CA VAL A 411 13.56 -14.70 -16.67
C VAL A 411 14.29 -14.73 -18.02
N THR A 412 14.51 -15.92 -18.58
CA THR A 412 15.27 -16.07 -19.84
C THR A 412 14.63 -17.10 -20.75
N PHE A 413 14.64 -16.85 -22.07
CA PHE A 413 14.44 -17.86 -23.11
C PHE A 413 15.79 -18.39 -23.58
N ARG A 414 15.92 -19.72 -23.65
CA ARG A 414 17.17 -20.39 -24.01
C ARG A 414 17.00 -21.45 -25.09
N ASP A 415 18.01 -21.57 -25.94
CA ASP A 415 18.08 -22.55 -27.02
C ASP A 415 18.53 -23.93 -26.50
N GLY A 416 17.56 -24.73 -26.07
CA GLY A 416 17.76 -26.05 -25.46
C GLY A 416 17.37 -26.09 -23.98
N ASN A 417 17.52 -27.26 -23.34
CA ASN A 417 16.91 -27.57 -22.03
C ASN A 417 17.86 -27.42 -20.84
N ALA A 418 18.92 -26.62 -20.96
CA ALA A 418 19.89 -26.39 -19.90
C ALA A 418 19.93 -24.91 -19.51
N ALA A 419 20.11 -24.62 -18.22
CA ALA A 419 20.28 -23.24 -17.74
C ALA A 419 21.50 -22.51 -18.34
N SER A 420 22.48 -23.26 -18.86
CA SER A 420 23.67 -22.72 -19.54
C SER A 420 23.52 -22.59 -21.05
N ALA A 421 22.39 -23.01 -21.62
CA ALA A 421 22.13 -22.95 -23.04
C ALA A 421 22.14 -21.49 -23.56
N PRO A 422 22.40 -21.29 -24.87
CA PRO A 422 22.47 -19.96 -25.46
C PRO A 422 21.23 -19.12 -25.15
N LEU A 423 21.47 -17.92 -24.66
CA LEU A 423 20.40 -16.96 -24.35
C LEU A 423 19.83 -16.38 -25.65
N ARG A 424 18.50 -16.46 -25.79
CA ARG A 424 17.77 -15.89 -26.91
C ARG A 424 17.08 -14.59 -26.55
N ASP A 425 16.47 -14.56 -25.38
CA ASP A 425 15.67 -13.45 -24.85
C ASP A 425 15.77 -13.42 -23.33
N LEU A 426 15.58 -12.27 -22.70
CA LEU A 426 15.55 -12.15 -21.24
C LEU A 426 14.60 -11.02 -20.82
N ASP A 427 14.26 -11.02 -19.55
CA ASP A 427 13.53 -9.95 -18.87
C ASP A 427 14.03 -9.87 -17.42
N ASP A 428 14.24 -8.67 -16.91
CA ASP A 428 14.72 -8.38 -15.57
C ASP A 428 13.70 -7.54 -14.77
N GLY A 429 12.88 -8.18 -13.94
CA GLY A 429 11.97 -7.47 -13.04
C GLY A 429 12.54 -7.25 -11.63
N PRO A 430 12.30 -6.09 -10.97
CA PRO A 430 12.68 -5.89 -9.58
C PRO A 430 11.93 -6.84 -8.64
N LEU A 431 12.60 -7.30 -7.58
CA LEU A 431 11.95 -8.12 -6.56
C LEU A 431 10.95 -7.28 -5.75
N GLN A 432 9.71 -7.76 -5.63
CA GLN A 432 8.65 -7.01 -4.97
C GLN A 432 8.84 -7.00 -3.44
N THR A 433 8.72 -5.81 -2.85
CA THR A 433 8.87 -5.55 -1.41
C THR A 433 7.52 -5.57 -0.69
N ALA A 434 6.50 -4.99 -1.32
CA ALA A 434 5.16 -4.84 -0.79
C ALA A 434 4.17 -5.83 -1.43
N ALA A 435 3.09 -6.13 -0.70
CA ALA A 435 1.93 -6.84 -1.21
C ALA A 435 0.73 -5.89 -1.13
N SER A 436 -0.17 -5.95 -2.10
CA SER A 436 -1.33 -5.07 -2.20
C SER A 436 -2.62 -5.86 -2.31
N ARG A 437 -3.72 -5.28 -1.84
CA ARG A 437 -5.06 -5.81 -2.07
C ARG A 437 -5.65 -5.40 -3.42
N LYS A 438 -5.08 -4.37 -4.06
CA LYS A 438 -5.51 -3.84 -5.35
C LYS A 438 -4.31 -3.63 -6.28
N LEU A 439 -4.35 -4.27 -7.44
CA LEU A 439 -3.25 -4.30 -8.42
C LEU A 439 -3.82 -4.07 -9.81
N PHE A 440 -3.05 -3.45 -10.69
CA PHE A 440 -3.53 -3.07 -12.02
C PHE A 440 -2.55 -3.54 -13.08
N ALA A 441 -3.03 -4.30 -14.07
CA ALA A 441 -2.25 -4.60 -15.26
C ALA A 441 -2.57 -3.55 -16.33
N PRO A 442 -1.55 -2.95 -16.97
CA PRO A 442 -1.77 -1.96 -18.01
C PRO A 442 -2.51 -2.56 -19.22
N TYR A 443 -2.30 -3.86 -19.47
CA TYR A 443 -2.75 -4.54 -20.67
C TYR A 443 -3.49 -5.85 -20.37
N TYR A 444 -4.68 -5.96 -20.97
CA TYR A 444 -5.29 -7.21 -21.37
C TYR A 444 -5.18 -7.33 -22.89
N LEU A 445 -4.34 -8.25 -23.36
CA LEU A 445 -4.12 -8.53 -24.77
C LEU A 445 -4.62 -9.95 -25.07
N ASN A 446 -5.50 -10.06 -26.05
CA ASN A 446 -5.99 -11.35 -26.55
C ASN A 446 -5.99 -11.30 -28.06
N ASN A 447 -5.14 -12.14 -28.68
CA ASN A 447 -4.95 -12.18 -30.13
C ASN A 447 -4.69 -10.78 -30.73
N TRP A 448 -4.00 -9.90 -29.99
CA TRP A 448 -3.77 -8.54 -30.43
C TRP A 448 -2.69 -8.56 -31.51
N PRO A 449 -2.92 -8.03 -32.72
CA PRO A 449 -1.96 -8.17 -33.80
C PRO A 449 -0.64 -7.49 -33.44
N THR A 450 0.45 -8.12 -33.86
CA THR A 450 1.64 -7.39 -34.22
C THR A 450 1.67 -7.29 -35.76
N THR A 451 2.77 -6.78 -36.29
CA THR A 451 3.01 -6.66 -37.72
C THR A 451 4.04 -7.70 -38.14
N SER A 452 3.64 -8.97 -38.39
CA SER A 452 4.44 -10.05 -39.03
C SER A 452 3.84 -11.46 -38.88
N GLY A 453 2.51 -11.61 -38.75
CA GLY A 453 1.90 -12.92 -38.47
C GLY A 453 2.02 -13.38 -37.01
N HIS A 454 2.65 -12.57 -36.15
CA HIS A 454 2.64 -12.78 -34.70
C HIS A 454 1.48 -12.03 -34.02
N THR A 455 1.14 -12.47 -32.81
CA THR A 455 0.11 -11.85 -31.98
C THR A 455 0.57 -11.71 -30.53
N GLN A 456 0.08 -10.69 -29.84
CA GLN A 456 0.36 -10.40 -28.44
C GLN A 456 -0.75 -10.96 -27.56
N TRP A 457 -0.33 -11.49 -26.43
CA TRP A 457 -1.18 -12.04 -25.39
C TRP A 457 -0.69 -11.57 -24.04
N SER A 458 -1.58 -11.32 -23.09
CA SER A 458 -1.18 -11.08 -21.71
C SER A 458 -1.76 -12.11 -20.76
N SER A 459 -1.12 -12.27 -19.61
CA SER A 459 -1.58 -13.13 -18.52
C SER A 459 -1.11 -12.55 -17.19
N VAL A 460 -2.03 -12.35 -16.27
CA VAL A 460 -1.66 -11.99 -14.89
C VAL A 460 -1.26 -13.22 -14.11
N ILE A 461 -0.19 -13.10 -13.34
CA ILE A 461 0.26 -14.09 -12.37
C ILE A 461 0.17 -13.45 -10.99
N VAL A 462 -0.56 -14.09 -10.07
CA VAL A 462 -0.86 -13.57 -8.73
C VAL A 462 -0.39 -14.57 -7.68
N ASN A 463 0.50 -14.18 -6.78
CA ASN A 463 0.99 -15.04 -5.71
C ASN A 463 0.37 -14.64 -4.36
N ASN A 464 -0.04 -15.63 -3.58
CA ASN A 464 -0.58 -15.45 -2.25
C ASN A 464 0.54 -15.65 -1.21
N PRO A 465 1.08 -14.58 -0.60
CA PRO A 465 2.11 -14.71 0.42
C PRO A 465 1.57 -15.10 1.80
N ASN A 466 0.25 -15.28 1.96
CA ASN A 466 -0.38 -15.54 3.25
C ASN A 466 -0.39 -17.04 3.57
N ASP A 467 -0.47 -17.36 4.87
CA ASP A 467 -0.57 -18.74 5.39
C ASP A 467 -1.98 -19.33 5.30
N TYR A 468 -2.91 -18.62 4.66
CA TYR A 468 -4.29 -19.03 4.43
C TYR A 468 -4.69 -18.74 2.97
N PRO A 469 -5.69 -19.44 2.42
CA PRO A 469 -6.19 -19.19 1.07
C PRO A 469 -6.68 -17.75 0.88
N THR A 470 -6.37 -17.16 -0.27
CA THR A 470 -6.80 -15.80 -0.62
C THR A 470 -7.70 -15.84 -1.85
N THR A 471 -8.89 -15.27 -1.72
CA THR A 471 -9.78 -15.01 -2.85
C THR A 471 -9.32 -13.76 -3.60
N ILE A 472 -9.18 -13.87 -4.93
CA ILE A 472 -8.95 -12.75 -5.86
C ILE A 472 -10.16 -12.56 -6.77
N THR A 473 -10.43 -11.33 -7.16
CA THR A 473 -11.38 -10.96 -8.21
C THR A 473 -10.63 -10.22 -9.30
N VAL A 474 -10.69 -10.75 -10.52
CA VAL A 474 -10.07 -10.19 -11.72
C VAL A 474 -11.16 -9.54 -12.56
N ARG A 475 -11.01 -8.24 -12.84
CA ARG A 475 -11.88 -7.47 -13.74
C ARG A 475 -11.08 -7.05 -14.96
N ILE A 476 -11.51 -7.47 -16.15
CA ILE A 476 -10.97 -6.98 -17.40
C ILE A 476 -11.84 -5.79 -17.82
N GLN A 477 -11.28 -4.59 -17.88
CA GLN A 477 -12.01 -3.34 -18.08
C GLN A 477 -11.78 -2.76 -19.47
N ARG A 478 -12.85 -2.24 -20.10
CA ARG A 478 -12.75 -1.61 -21.42
C ARG A 478 -12.01 -0.28 -21.34
N ASN A 479 -11.11 -0.02 -22.29
CA ASN A 479 -10.35 1.25 -22.34
C ASN A 479 -11.25 2.49 -22.45
N GLY A 480 -12.44 2.38 -23.05
CA GLY A 480 -13.39 3.48 -23.15
C GLY A 480 -14.12 3.87 -21.85
N GLY A 481 -13.88 3.16 -20.73
CA GLY A 481 -14.57 3.44 -19.44
C GLY A 481 -16.02 2.94 -19.39
N THR A 482 -16.44 2.10 -20.34
CA THR A 482 -17.82 1.58 -20.43
C THR A 482 -18.04 0.31 -19.60
N GLY A 483 -17.29 0.16 -18.51
CA GLY A 483 -17.36 -0.97 -17.58
C GLY A 483 -16.59 -2.24 -18.02
N ASP A 484 -16.81 -3.31 -17.26
CA ASP A 484 -16.07 -4.57 -17.37
C ASP A 484 -16.39 -5.31 -18.68
N LEU A 485 -15.35 -5.72 -19.40
CA LEU A 485 -15.43 -6.69 -20.48
C LEU A 485 -15.86 -8.07 -19.94
N THR A 486 -15.26 -8.47 -18.81
CA THR A 486 -15.66 -9.62 -17.99
C THR A 486 -15.06 -9.49 -16.60
N PHE A 487 -15.60 -10.22 -15.63
CA PHE A 487 -14.99 -10.39 -14.32
C PHE A 487 -15.18 -11.81 -13.79
N PHE A 488 -14.27 -12.26 -12.94
CA PHE A 488 -14.36 -13.58 -12.31
C PHE A 488 -13.53 -13.64 -11.03
N THR A 489 -13.81 -14.64 -10.20
CA THR A 489 -13.15 -14.86 -8.91
C THR A 489 -12.37 -16.17 -8.91
N ARG A 490 -11.21 -16.20 -8.24
CA ARG A 490 -10.39 -17.39 -8.02
C ARG A 490 -9.92 -17.45 -6.58
N GLN A 491 -9.82 -18.66 -6.04
CA GLN A 491 -9.13 -18.90 -4.77
C GLN A 491 -7.69 -19.32 -5.06
N ILE A 492 -6.74 -18.63 -4.44
CA ILE A 492 -5.33 -19.00 -4.45
C ILE A 492 -5.04 -19.73 -3.14
N PRO A 493 -4.48 -20.95 -3.16
CA PRO A 493 -4.08 -21.66 -1.96
C PRO A 493 -3.14 -20.83 -1.07
N ALA A 494 -3.07 -21.16 0.22
CA ALA A 494 -2.04 -20.62 1.12
C ALA A 494 -0.66 -20.80 0.49
N ARG A 495 0.13 -19.73 0.43
CA ARG A 495 1.46 -19.73 -0.20
C ARG A 495 1.49 -20.14 -1.69
N GLY A 496 0.34 -20.27 -2.35
CA GLY A 496 0.21 -20.70 -3.74
C GLY A 496 0.24 -19.55 -4.74
N LEU A 497 0.03 -19.87 -6.02
CA LEU A 497 -0.08 -18.90 -7.10
C LEU A 497 -1.23 -19.22 -8.06
N TYR A 498 -1.82 -18.17 -8.62
CA TYR A 498 -2.75 -18.22 -9.74
C TYR A 498 -2.08 -17.67 -10.99
N ASN A 499 -2.25 -18.34 -12.12
CA ASN A 499 -1.79 -17.89 -13.43
C ASN A 499 -2.98 -17.89 -14.39
N ALA A 500 -3.24 -16.76 -15.03
CA ALA A 500 -4.33 -16.62 -15.99
C ALA A 500 -4.08 -17.35 -17.32
N TYR A 501 -2.84 -17.76 -17.60
CA TYR A 501 -2.51 -18.54 -18.78
C TYR A 501 -3.31 -19.86 -18.80
N GLY A 502 -4.15 -20.01 -19.84
CA GLY A 502 -5.02 -21.17 -20.02
C GLY A 502 -6.31 -21.15 -19.18
N ASP A 503 -6.55 -20.12 -18.36
CA ASP A 503 -7.81 -19.99 -17.63
C ASP A 503 -8.96 -19.68 -18.61
N PRO A 504 -10.05 -20.49 -18.64
CA PRO A 504 -11.14 -20.28 -19.59
C PRO A 504 -11.85 -18.93 -19.44
N SER A 505 -11.94 -18.35 -18.24
CA SER A 505 -12.54 -17.02 -18.02
C SER A 505 -11.67 -15.88 -18.54
N TRP A 506 -10.36 -16.12 -18.63
CA TRP A 506 -9.41 -15.19 -19.25
C TRP A 506 -9.38 -15.35 -20.77
N VAL A 507 -9.09 -16.57 -21.25
CA VAL A 507 -8.92 -16.86 -22.69
C VAL A 507 -10.20 -16.57 -23.49
N ASN A 508 -11.37 -16.86 -22.92
CA ASN A 508 -12.66 -16.66 -23.59
C ASN A 508 -13.35 -15.35 -23.20
N ALA A 509 -12.63 -14.37 -22.61
CA ALA A 509 -13.23 -13.07 -22.39
C ALA A 509 -13.74 -12.48 -23.72
N PRO A 510 -14.86 -11.74 -23.72
CA PRO A 510 -15.42 -11.17 -24.95
C PRO A 510 -14.42 -10.35 -25.76
N PHE A 511 -14.58 -10.32 -27.07
CA PHE A 511 -13.71 -9.52 -27.95
C PHE A 511 -14.09 -8.05 -27.92
N THR A 512 -13.12 -7.15 -27.70
CA THR A 512 -13.36 -5.70 -27.89
C THR A 512 -13.45 -5.34 -29.37
N ASP A 513 -12.83 -6.14 -30.24
CA ASP A 513 -13.00 -6.11 -31.70
C ASP A 513 -13.46 -7.50 -32.17
N ALA A 514 -14.79 -7.67 -32.22
CA ALA A 514 -15.42 -8.94 -32.57
C ALA A 514 -15.17 -9.35 -34.03
N ALA A 515 -15.02 -8.38 -34.95
CA ALA A 515 -14.80 -8.65 -36.37
C ALA A 515 -13.44 -9.34 -36.60
N ASN A 516 -12.41 -8.90 -35.87
CA ASN A 516 -11.07 -9.45 -35.96
C ASN A 516 -10.74 -10.47 -34.84
N ARG A 517 -11.71 -10.79 -33.98
CA ARG A 517 -11.57 -11.72 -32.85
C ARG A 517 -10.35 -11.41 -31.97
N ARG A 518 -10.25 -10.16 -31.50
CA ARG A 518 -9.13 -9.67 -30.68
C ARG A 518 -9.61 -8.71 -29.59
N SER A 519 -8.79 -8.55 -28.55
CA SER A 519 -9.05 -7.60 -27.47
C SER A 519 -7.83 -6.79 -27.05
N LEU A 520 -8.09 -5.51 -26.79
CA LEU A 520 -7.22 -4.60 -26.06
C LEU A 520 -8.04 -3.95 -24.94
N ALA A 521 -7.64 -4.22 -23.70
CA ALA A 521 -8.29 -3.73 -22.49
C ALA A 521 -7.23 -3.57 -21.38
N TRP A 522 -7.65 -3.38 -20.14
CA TRP A 522 -6.77 -3.40 -18.97
C TRP A 522 -7.36 -4.21 -17.82
N VAL A 523 -6.59 -4.49 -16.76
CA VAL A 523 -7.02 -5.40 -15.69
C VAL A 523 -6.93 -4.74 -14.33
N GLU A 524 -7.98 -4.89 -13.53
CA GLU A 524 -7.99 -4.64 -12.09
C GLU A 524 -8.07 -5.98 -11.34
N ILE A 525 -7.19 -6.16 -10.36
CA ILE A 525 -7.18 -7.31 -9.46
C ILE A 525 -7.48 -6.78 -8.06
N THR A 526 -8.53 -7.31 -7.43
CA THR A 526 -8.83 -7.08 -6.01
C THR A 526 -8.70 -8.38 -5.23
N SER A 527 -8.33 -8.33 -3.96
CA SER A 527 -8.10 -9.53 -3.16
C SER A 527 -8.52 -9.40 -1.69
N SER A 528 -8.93 -10.52 -1.11
CA SER A 528 -9.38 -10.64 0.28
C SER A 528 -8.26 -10.49 1.32
N ALA A 529 -7.00 -10.65 0.89
CA ALA A 529 -5.79 -10.40 1.66
C ALA A 529 -4.68 -9.92 0.71
N PRO A 530 -3.63 -9.22 1.18
CA PRO A 530 -2.59 -8.69 0.32
C PRO A 530 -1.90 -9.79 -0.52
N VAL A 531 -1.76 -9.55 -1.81
CA VAL A 531 -1.08 -10.42 -2.79
C VAL A 531 -0.01 -9.65 -3.54
N ILE A 532 0.84 -10.37 -4.25
CA ILE A 532 1.76 -9.80 -5.23
C ILE A 532 1.35 -10.26 -6.62
N ALA A 533 1.55 -9.45 -7.66
CA ALA A 533 1.20 -9.85 -9.01
C ALA A 533 2.16 -9.29 -10.06
N MET A 534 2.24 -9.95 -11.20
CA MET A 534 2.88 -9.47 -12.42
C MET A 534 1.91 -9.59 -13.58
N ASN A 535 2.12 -8.81 -14.64
CA ASN A 535 1.49 -8.99 -15.93
C ASN A 535 2.55 -9.42 -16.93
N ARG A 536 2.39 -10.64 -17.46
CA ARG A 536 3.24 -11.17 -18.50
C ARG A 536 2.64 -10.87 -19.86
N VAL A 537 3.38 -10.20 -20.74
CA VAL A 537 3.06 -10.05 -22.17
C VAL A 537 3.91 -11.02 -22.96
N VAL A 538 3.32 -11.70 -23.93
CA VAL A 538 4.02 -12.69 -24.78
C VAL A 538 3.62 -12.46 -26.23
N HIS A 539 4.60 -12.45 -27.13
CA HIS A 539 4.31 -12.56 -28.55
C HIS A 539 4.39 -14.00 -28.99
N ARG A 540 3.44 -14.40 -29.82
CA ARG A 540 3.33 -15.77 -30.30
C ARG A 540 3.31 -15.85 -31.80
N ASP A 541 3.87 -16.94 -32.32
CA ASP A 541 3.83 -17.31 -33.72
C ASP A 541 2.51 -18.02 -34.06
N GLY A 542 1.46 -17.22 -34.28
CA GLY A 542 0.12 -17.70 -34.56
C GLY A 542 -0.95 -16.89 -33.82
N SER A 543 -2.21 -17.31 -33.97
CA SER A 543 -3.39 -16.64 -33.41
C SER A 543 -4.08 -17.42 -32.28
N ALA A 544 -3.51 -18.56 -31.85
CA ALA A 544 -4.00 -19.33 -30.71
C ALA A 544 -3.24 -18.97 -29.43
N PHE A 545 -3.89 -19.06 -28.28
CA PHE A 545 -3.31 -18.72 -26.98
C PHE A 545 -2.15 -19.65 -26.55
N ASP A 546 -1.99 -20.80 -27.20
CA ASP A 546 -0.95 -21.79 -26.95
C ASP A 546 0.08 -21.89 -28.09
N SER A 547 -0.01 -20.98 -29.07
CA SER A 547 0.96 -20.85 -30.16
C SER A 547 2.38 -20.63 -29.60
N PRO A 548 3.43 -21.02 -30.34
CA PRO A 548 4.81 -20.90 -29.87
C PRO A 548 5.20 -19.48 -29.45
N ASP A 549 5.78 -19.32 -28.26
CA ASP A 549 6.25 -18.02 -27.78
C ASP A 549 7.54 -17.62 -28.52
N VAL A 550 7.60 -16.36 -28.94
CA VAL A 550 8.72 -15.77 -29.71
C VAL A 550 9.51 -14.78 -28.86
N LEU A 551 8.81 -13.95 -28.10
CA LEU A 551 9.38 -13.00 -27.14
C LEU A 551 8.40 -12.81 -25.97
N PHE A 552 8.88 -12.29 -24.86
CA PHE A 552 8.06 -12.00 -23.70
C PHE A 552 8.57 -10.78 -22.93
N ASP A 553 7.74 -10.32 -22.03
CA ASP A 553 7.98 -9.22 -21.10
C ASP A 553 7.17 -9.50 -19.81
N ASP A 554 7.77 -9.29 -18.64
CA ASP A 554 7.19 -9.56 -17.32
C ASP A 554 7.19 -8.29 -16.45
N ASN A 555 6.08 -7.57 -16.46
CA ASN A 555 5.93 -6.38 -15.63
C ASN A 555 5.40 -6.71 -14.23
N ALA A 556 6.19 -6.42 -13.20
CA ALA A 556 5.71 -6.43 -11.82
C ALA A 556 4.56 -5.43 -11.64
N LEU A 557 3.43 -5.90 -11.13
CA LEU A 557 2.33 -5.00 -10.80
C LEU A 557 2.61 -4.43 -9.42
N ASP A 558 2.98 -3.17 -9.39
CA ASP A 558 2.87 -2.40 -8.16
C ASP A 558 1.39 -2.17 -7.85
N GLY A 559 1.04 -2.00 -6.57
CA GLY A 559 -0.18 -1.25 -6.30
C GLY A 559 -0.02 0.06 -7.06
N GLY A 560 -0.99 0.48 -7.88
CA GLY A 560 -0.95 1.84 -8.44
C GLY A 560 -0.56 2.82 -7.32
N VAL A 561 0.06 3.99 -7.63
CA VAL A 561 0.23 5.07 -6.63
C VAL A 561 -1.03 5.01 -5.79
N PRO A 562 -0.95 4.79 -4.45
CA PRO A 562 -2.12 4.54 -3.64
C PRO A 562 -3.18 5.46 -4.16
N SER A 563 -4.24 4.88 -4.73
CA SER A 563 -5.31 5.70 -5.29
C SER A 563 -5.51 6.82 -4.31
N ALA A 564 -5.49 8.06 -4.77
CA ALA A 564 -6.00 9.18 -4.01
C ALA A 564 -7.44 8.77 -3.86
N CYS A 565 -7.64 8.10 -2.74
CA CYS A 565 -8.84 7.61 -2.18
C CYS A 565 -9.56 6.67 -3.16
N ASP A 566 -9.33 5.37 -3.00
CA ASP A 566 -10.49 4.50 -3.09
C ASP A 566 -11.13 4.55 -1.71
N PRO A 567 -12.12 5.45 -1.44
CA PRO A 567 -12.93 5.33 -0.24
C PRO A 567 -13.58 3.93 -0.20
N LEU A 568 -13.54 3.18 -1.32
CA LEU A 568 -14.03 1.88 -1.73
C LEU A 568 -13.17 0.60 -1.51
N GLY A 569 -11.90 0.68 -1.06
CA GLY A 569 -11.01 -0.50 -0.84
C GLY A 569 -10.40 -0.70 0.58
N PRO A 570 -9.99 -1.92 1.01
CA PRO A 570 -9.24 -2.15 2.25
C PRO A 570 -7.75 -1.80 2.07
N GLY A 571 -7.33 -0.65 2.60
CA GLY A 571 -5.94 -0.14 2.69
C GLY A 571 -5.46 0.52 1.39
N GLU A 572 -4.97 1.77 1.34
CA GLU A 572 -4.51 2.75 2.31
C GLU A 572 -5.54 3.90 2.38
N PHE A 573 -6.10 4.19 3.55
CA PHE A 573 -7.12 5.24 3.67
C PHE A 573 -6.48 6.63 3.57
N CYS A 574 -7.03 7.47 2.70
CA CYS A 574 -6.53 8.81 2.42
C CYS A 574 -6.45 9.72 3.65
N PRO A 575 -5.38 10.52 3.78
CA PRO A 575 -5.47 11.77 4.51
C PRO A 575 -6.35 12.75 3.71
N ARG A 576 -7.56 13.05 4.20
CA ARG A 576 -8.22 14.31 3.83
C ARG A 576 -7.46 15.47 4.43
N SER A 577 -7.53 16.64 3.79
CA SER A 577 -7.03 17.86 4.41
C SER A 577 -7.82 18.13 5.69
N ALA A 578 -7.20 18.75 6.68
CA ALA A 578 -7.90 19.16 7.91
C ALA A 578 -8.96 20.26 7.69
N GLU A 579 -9.17 20.68 6.44
CA GLU A 579 -10.20 21.63 6.02
C GLU A 579 -11.54 20.93 5.69
N GLU A 580 -11.56 19.59 5.53
CA GLU A 580 -12.82 18.84 5.33
C GLU A 580 -13.62 18.71 6.63
N GLU A 581 -14.94 18.83 6.52
CA GLU A 581 -15.86 18.74 7.66
C GLU A 581 -15.83 17.33 8.27
N VAL A 582 -15.60 17.25 9.58
CA VAL A 582 -15.72 16.00 10.35
C VAL A 582 -17.20 15.70 10.51
N ALA A 583 -17.63 14.50 10.12
CA ALA A 583 -18.99 14.01 10.34
C ALA A 583 -19.05 13.18 11.63
N PRO A 584 -19.49 13.74 12.79
CA PRO A 584 -19.30 13.10 14.08
C PRO A 584 -19.99 11.73 14.18
N PHE A 585 -21.16 11.56 13.55
CA PHE A 585 -21.92 10.30 13.56
C PHE A 585 -21.44 9.24 12.55
N LYS A 586 -20.43 9.55 11.74
CA LYS A 586 -19.75 8.58 10.85
C LYS A 586 -18.33 8.27 11.32
N GLU A 587 -17.71 9.19 12.05
CA GLU A 587 -16.26 9.16 12.32
C GLU A 587 -15.92 9.02 13.82
N LEU A 588 -16.77 9.54 14.71
CA LEU A 588 -16.50 9.65 16.15
C LEU A 588 -17.47 8.81 17.00
N MET A 589 -18.77 8.89 16.73
CA MET A 589 -19.84 8.28 17.52
C MET A 589 -20.88 7.67 16.58
N ILE A 590 -20.60 6.48 16.06
CA ILE A 590 -21.45 5.84 15.05
C ILE A 590 -22.61 5.14 15.76
N VAL A 591 -23.79 5.73 15.66
CA VAL A 591 -25.05 5.28 16.31
C VAL A 591 -26.18 5.01 15.33
N ASP A 592 -25.95 5.25 14.04
CA ASP A 592 -26.97 5.15 13.00
C ASP A 592 -27.58 3.73 12.94
N PRO A 593 -28.91 3.59 12.94
CA PRO A 593 -29.59 2.29 12.90
C PRO A 593 -29.16 1.39 11.74
N ALA A 594 -28.76 1.95 10.59
CA ALA A 594 -28.28 1.16 9.45
C ALA A 594 -26.95 0.46 9.73
N ILE A 595 -26.16 0.98 10.67
CA ILE A 595 -24.91 0.36 11.12
C ILE A 595 -25.15 -0.50 12.36
N VAL A 596 -25.73 0.09 13.42
CA VAL A 596 -25.82 -0.59 14.73
C VAL A 596 -26.93 -1.64 14.81
N GLY A 597 -27.90 -1.59 13.90
CA GLY A 597 -28.94 -2.61 13.72
C GLY A 597 -28.73 -3.52 12.50
N GLY A 598 -27.64 -3.34 11.75
CA GLY A 598 -27.37 -4.09 10.52
C GLY A 598 -26.85 -5.51 10.76
N GLU A 599 -26.70 -6.28 9.68
CA GLU A 599 -26.19 -7.67 9.72
C GLU A 599 -24.83 -7.79 10.43
N ARG A 600 -23.94 -6.79 10.24
CA ARG A 600 -22.63 -6.74 10.92
C ARG A 600 -22.73 -6.63 12.44
N ALA A 601 -23.82 -6.10 12.99
CA ALA A 601 -24.04 -6.02 14.43
C ALA A 601 -24.78 -7.24 15.01
N SER A 602 -25.28 -8.15 14.15
CA SER A 602 -26.09 -9.28 14.56
C SER A 602 -25.24 -10.45 15.06
N SER A 603 -25.46 -10.85 16.32
CA SER A 603 -24.86 -12.08 16.88
C SER A 603 -25.35 -13.34 16.15
N ALA A 604 -26.59 -13.34 15.66
CA ALA A 604 -27.16 -14.45 14.90
C ALA A 604 -26.45 -14.63 13.54
N ALA A 605 -26.13 -13.53 12.86
CA ALA A 605 -25.39 -13.54 11.60
C ALA A 605 -23.86 -13.74 11.79
N GLY A 606 -23.36 -13.71 13.03
CA GLY A 606 -21.92 -13.74 13.29
C GLY A 606 -21.20 -12.47 12.81
N GLY A 607 -21.92 -11.34 12.77
CA GLY A 607 -21.37 -10.08 12.30
C GLY A 607 -20.22 -9.57 13.16
N HIS A 608 -19.25 -8.89 12.55
CA HIS A 608 -18.00 -8.45 13.21
C HIS A 608 -18.19 -7.35 14.28
N PHE A 609 -19.31 -6.65 14.26
CA PHE A 609 -19.68 -5.68 15.29
C PHE A 609 -20.54 -6.30 16.40
N SER A 610 -20.83 -7.60 16.33
CA SER A 610 -21.70 -8.27 17.30
C SER A 610 -20.96 -8.61 18.61
N PHE A 611 -21.74 -8.72 19.69
CA PHE A 611 -21.23 -9.19 20.98
C PHE A 611 -20.57 -10.57 20.85
N ARG A 612 -21.21 -11.48 20.10
CA ARG A 612 -20.70 -12.82 19.82
C ARG A 612 -19.29 -12.78 19.24
N TRP A 613 -19.11 -12.05 18.13
CA TRP A 613 -17.85 -12.05 17.41
C TRP A 613 -16.72 -11.50 18.28
N LEU A 614 -16.96 -10.42 19.03
CA LEU A 614 -15.96 -9.85 19.93
C LEU A 614 -15.54 -10.84 21.03
N VAL A 615 -16.51 -11.53 21.65
CA VAL A 615 -16.21 -12.58 22.64
C VAL A 615 -15.42 -13.73 22.01
N GLU A 616 -15.76 -14.14 20.79
CA GLU A 616 -15.03 -15.16 20.03
C GLU A 616 -13.58 -14.73 19.75
N GLN A 617 -13.30 -13.44 19.55
CA GLN A 617 -11.93 -12.94 19.40
C GLN A 617 -11.15 -12.92 20.72
N LEU A 618 -11.82 -12.71 21.86
CA LEU A 618 -11.21 -12.66 23.19
C LEU A 618 -10.92 -14.04 23.80
N ALA A 619 -11.76 -15.04 23.51
CA ALA A 619 -11.63 -16.39 24.06
C ALA A 619 -10.24 -16.96 23.75
N SER A 620 -9.62 -17.76 24.63
CA SER A 620 -8.31 -18.36 24.31
C SER A 620 -8.43 -19.33 23.11
N PRO A 621 -7.39 -19.47 22.25
CA PRO A 621 -7.43 -20.43 21.16
C PRO A 621 -7.78 -21.84 21.64
N GLY A 622 -8.79 -22.47 21.02
CA GLY A 622 -9.28 -23.79 21.41
C GLY A 622 -10.21 -23.83 22.63
N ALA A 623 -10.42 -22.70 23.32
CA ALA A 623 -11.43 -22.59 24.38
C ALA A 623 -12.81 -22.27 23.80
N ASP A 624 -13.85 -22.71 24.50
CA ASP A 624 -15.23 -22.37 24.18
C ASP A 624 -15.50 -20.90 24.58
N PRO A 625 -15.85 -20.01 23.63
CA PRO A 625 -16.09 -18.60 23.93
C PRO A 625 -17.24 -18.35 24.92
N SER A 626 -18.22 -19.26 24.99
CA SER A 626 -19.32 -19.15 25.95
C SER A 626 -18.85 -19.25 27.40
N GLU A 627 -17.77 -20.00 27.66
CA GLU A 627 -17.20 -20.16 29.01
C GLU A 627 -16.64 -18.83 29.54
N LEU A 628 -16.07 -17.99 28.67
CA LEU A 628 -15.60 -16.66 29.05
C LEU A 628 -16.75 -15.79 29.57
N VAL A 629 -17.91 -15.84 28.92
CA VAL A 629 -19.11 -15.08 29.30
C VAL A 629 -19.76 -15.65 30.54
N GLU A 630 -19.93 -16.98 30.62
CA GLU A 630 -20.50 -17.66 31.79
C GLU A 630 -19.69 -17.36 33.05
N ARG A 631 -18.36 -17.44 32.96
CA ARG A 631 -17.46 -17.13 34.08
C ARG A 631 -17.48 -15.66 34.44
N TRP A 632 -17.46 -14.77 33.46
CA TRP A 632 -17.50 -13.33 33.68
C TRP A 632 -18.79 -12.91 34.41
N LEU A 633 -19.96 -13.32 33.92
CA LEU A 633 -21.24 -12.94 34.52
C LEU A 633 -21.49 -13.61 35.88
N SER A 634 -21.00 -14.84 36.10
CA SER A 634 -21.16 -15.52 37.40
C SER A 634 -20.23 -14.97 38.48
N THR A 635 -18.96 -14.69 38.15
CA THR A 635 -17.96 -14.30 39.15
C THR A 635 -17.78 -12.79 39.28
N GLY A 636 -17.91 -12.04 38.19
CA GLY A 636 -17.70 -10.59 38.16
C GLY A 636 -18.78 -9.77 38.86
N PHE A 637 -19.91 -10.39 39.14
CA PHE A 637 -21.10 -9.77 39.74
C PHE A 637 -21.46 -10.38 41.10
N SER A 638 -20.59 -11.22 41.65
CA SER A 638 -20.76 -11.77 43.00
C SER A 638 -20.14 -10.86 44.05
N ALA A 639 -20.65 -10.89 45.29
CA ALA A 639 -20.03 -10.18 46.41
C ALA A 639 -18.54 -10.52 46.56
N GLY A 640 -17.72 -9.52 46.84
CA GLY A 640 -16.28 -9.70 47.01
C GLY A 640 -15.59 -8.43 47.51
N SER A 641 -14.30 -8.31 47.24
CA SER A 641 -13.54 -7.09 47.50
C SER A 641 -12.53 -6.82 46.40
N VAL A 642 -12.38 -5.56 46.02
CA VAL A 642 -11.32 -5.09 45.12
C VAL A 642 -10.54 -4.02 45.86
N ASN A 643 -9.21 -4.17 45.92
CA ASN A 643 -8.33 -3.19 46.55
C ASN A 643 -8.69 -2.86 48.02
N GLY A 644 -9.24 -3.84 48.75
CA GLY A 644 -9.65 -3.70 50.15
C GLY A 644 -11.06 -3.13 50.35
N PHE A 645 -11.71 -2.64 49.29
CA PHE A 645 -13.09 -2.15 49.34
C PHE A 645 -14.08 -3.25 48.95
N PRO A 646 -15.26 -3.32 49.59
CA PRO A 646 -16.29 -4.29 49.23
C PRO A 646 -16.85 -4.00 47.82
N VAL A 647 -17.26 -5.06 47.13
CA VAL A 647 -18.02 -5.00 45.88
C VAL A 647 -19.35 -5.70 46.10
N GLU A 648 -20.45 -5.06 45.69
CA GLU A 648 -21.80 -5.54 45.91
C GLU A 648 -22.12 -6.81 45.11
N ASP A 649 -23.03 -7.63 45.62
CA ASP A 649 -23.62 -8.73 44.85
C ASP A 649 -24.70 -8.21 43.90
N ARG A 650 -24.73 -8.68 42.64
CA ARG A 650 -25.73 -8.33 41.63
C ARG A 650 -26.50 -9.58 41.15
N PRO A 651 -27.48 -10.09 41.93
CA PRO A 651 -28.25 -11.30 41.60
C PRO A 651 -28.96 -11.24 40.24
N ALA A 652 -29.40 -10.07 39.81
CA ALA A 652 -30.11 -9.89 38.54
C ALA A 652 -29.25 -10.23 37.32
N VAL A 653 -27.93 -10.04 37.39
CA VAL A 653 -27.00 -10.45 36.34
C VAL A 653 -26.87 -11.98 36.27
N ARG A 654 -27.01 -12.67 37.41
CA ARG A 654 -27.11 -14.14 37.41
C ARG A 654 -28.44 -14.62 36.83
N ALA A 655 -29.54 -13.90 37.05
CA ALA A 655 -30.82 -14.19 36.41
C ALA A 655 -30.76 -13.98 34.89
N LEU A 656 -30.06 -12.94 34.42
CA LEU A 656 -29.73 -12.77 33.01
C LEU A 656 -28.99 -13.98 32.45
N LEU A 657 -27.91 -14.42 33.11
CA LEU A 657 -27.17 -15.62 32.71
C LEU A 657 -28.06 -16.87 32.65
N ALA A 658 -28.97 -17.04 33.61
CA ALA A 658 -29.89 -18.19 33.66
C ALA A 658 -30.95 -18.16 32.55
N SER A 659 -31.37 -16.97 32.12
CA SER A 659 -32.39 -16.79 31.06
C SER A 659 -31.81 -16.83 29.64
N TRP A 660 -30.49 -16.71 29.50
CA TRP A 660 -29.83 -16.75 28.20
C TRP A 660 -29.99 -18.14 27.56
N PRO A 661 -30.48 -18.25 26.31
CA PRO A 661 -30.62 -19.52 25.62
C PRO A 661 -29.33 -20.35 25.58
N LYS A 662 -29.48 -21.67 25.76
CA LYS A 662 -28.38 -22.64 25.70
C LYS A 662 -28.44 -23.45 24.41
N ILE A 663 -27.29 -23.88 23.93
CA ILE A 663 -27.20 -24.82 22.80
C ILE A 663 -27.73 -26.19 23.26
N PRO A 664 -28.68 -26.80 22.53
CA PRO A 664 -29.20 -28.12 22.88
C PRO A 664 -28.08 -29.16 22.99
N GLY A 665 -28.07 -29.91 24.11
CA GLY A 665 -27.12 -31.00 24.33
C GLY A 665 -25.74 -30.60 24.87
N THR A 666 -25.36 -29.32 24.91
CA THR A 666 -24.04 -28.89 25.41
C THR A 666 -24.09 -28.16 26.75
N SER A 667 -25.27 -27.68 27.18
CA SER A 667 -25.50 -26.85 28.37
C SER A 667 -24.79 -25.48 28.39
N ARG A 668 -24.12 -25.12 27.29
CA ARG A 668 -23.40 -23.86 27.07
C ARG A 668 -24.31 -22.77 26.52
N LEU A 669 -23.99 -21.50 26.80
CA LEU A 669 -24.69 -20.38 26.17
C LEU A 669 -24.62 -20.42 24.64
N ASP A 670 -25.75 -20.15 24.00
CA ASP A 670 -25.81 -19.87 22.57
C ASP A 670 -25.49 -18.40 22.32
N LEU A 671 -24.23 -18.10 21.97
CA LEU A 671 -23.79 -16.73 21.69
C LEU A 671 -24.49 -16.13 20.46
N SER A 672 -24.99 -16.96 19.53
CA SER A 672 -25.78 -16.46 18.39
C SER A 672 -27.10 -15.83 18.83
N ARG A 673 -27.56 -16.17 20.04
CA ARG A 673 -28.76 -15.64 20.69
C ARG A 673 -28.43 -14.71 21.85
N SER A 674 -27.30 -14.00 21.78
CA SER A 674 -26.92 -12.99 22.76
C SER A 674 -28.01 -11.92 22.93
N PRO A 675 -28.37 -11.55 24.18
CA PRO A 675 -29.32 -10.47 24.45
C PRO A 675 -28.68 -9.07 24.36
N PHE A 676 -27.38 -8.99 24.04
CA PHE A 676 -26.67 -7.72 23.89
C PHE A 676 -26.65 -7.27 22.43
N GLU A 677 -27.24 -6.10 22.18
CA GLU A 677 -27.29 -5.46 20.86
C GLU A 677 -26.43 -4.20 20.83
N LEU A 678 -25.81 -3.92 19.67
CA LEU A 678 -24.92 -2.79 19.51
C LEU A 678 -25.69 -1.47 19.58
N LEU A 679 -25.20 -0.54 20.38
CA LEU A 679 -25.73 0.81 20.52
C LEU A 679 -24.85 1.85 19.83
N ALA A 680 -23.53 1.68 19.89
CA ALA A 680 -22.57 2.62 19.33
C ALA A 680 -21.20 1.97 19.04
N ILE A 681 -20.53 2.47 18.00
CA ILE A 681 -19.07 2.29 17.79
C ILE A 681 -18.41 3.65 17.98
N VAL A 682 -17.39 3.72 18.84
CA VAL A 682 -16.81 4.99 19.29
C VAL A 682 -15.32 5.05 18.97
N ASN A 683 -14.89 6.12 18.29
CA ASN A 683 -13.49 6.43 18.02
C ASN A 683 -12.96 7.44 19.05
N ARG A 684 -12.15 6.97 19.99
CA ARG A 684 -11.48 7.79 21.02
C ARG A 684 -9.99 7.98 20.69
N VAL A 685 -9.68 8.41 19.47
CA VAL A 685 -8.30 8.77 19.07
C VAL A 685 -7.72 9.92 19.89
N ASP A 686 -8.59 10.70 20.56
CA ASP A 686 -8.23 11.74 21.54
C ASP A 686 -7.56 11.20 22.81
N LEU A 687 -7.74 9.92 23.13
CA LEU A 687 -7.15 9.31 24.32
C LEU A 687 -5.69 8.90 24.07
N SER A 688 -4.82 9.23 25.04
CA SER A 688 -3.38 8.95 24.96
C SER A 688 -2.82 8.16 26.13
N SER A 689 -3.68 7.64 27.02
CA SER A 689 -3.22 7.05 28.27
C SER A 689 -2.17 5.95 28.04
N GLY A 690 -1.01 6.06 28.71
CA GLY A 690 0.10 5.12 28.60
C GLY A 690 0.90 5.15 27.28
N GLY A 691 0.78 6.22 26.47
CA GLY A 691 1.52 6.37 25.21
C GLY A 691 0.90 5.63 24.00
N GLY A 692 -0.36 5.19 24.11
CA GLY A 692 -1.08 4.46 23.04
C GLY A 692 -1.61 5.36 21.92
N ALA A 693 -1.99 4.78 20.78
CA ALA A 693 -2.42 5.51 19.58
C ALA A 693 -3.88 6.00 19.60
N GLY A 694 -4.62 5.76 20.69
CA GLY A 694 -6.05 6.02 20.80
C GLY A 694 -6.80 4.82 21.37
N GLU A 695 -8.13 4.90 21.39
CA GLU A 695 -9.00 3.79 21.79
C GLU A 695 -10.21 3.65 20.84
N GLY A 696 -10.63 2.42 20.57
CA GLY A 696 -11.88 2.11 19.86
C GLY A 696 -12.84 1.40 20.81
N ARG A 697 -14.13 1.80 20.84
CA ARG A 697 -15.14 1.20 21.74
C ARG A 697 -16.32 0.61 20.98
N PHE A 698 -16.85 -0.48 21.51
CA PHE A 698 -18.16 -1.04 21.15
C PHE A 698 -19.07 -1.01 22.37
N VAL A 699 -20.16 -0.25 22.29
CA VAL A 699 -21.15 -0.12 23.38
C VAL A 699 -22.35 -1.00 23.04
N PHE A 700 -22.64 -1.99 23.87
CA PHE A 700 -23.82 -2.84 23.76
C PHE A 700 -24.83 -2.50 24.83
N GLY A 701 -26.11 -2.64 24.51
CA GLY A 701 -27.24 -2.55 25.43
C GLY A 701 -27.92 -3.89 25.59
N LEU A 702 -28.41 -4.18 26.80
CA LEU A 702 -29.21 -5.36 27.06
C LEU A 702 -30.63 -5.20 26.49
N LYS A 703 -31.14 -6.22 25.81
CA LYS A 703 -32.53 -6.31 25.35
C LYS A 703 -33.34 -7.28 26.19
N GLN A 704 -34.60 -6.91 26.43
CA GLN A 704 -35.63 -7.76 27.00
C GLN A 704 -36.84 -7.73 26.07
N GLY A 705 -36.95 -8.75 25.19
CA GLY A 705 -37.91 -8.72 24.09
C GLY A 705 -37.56 -7.60 23.10
N SER A 706 -38.56 -6.81 22.69
CA SER A 706 -38.35 -5.63 21.83
C SER A 706 -37.86 -4.38 22.59
N SER A 707 -37.84 -4.41 23.92
CA SER A 707 -37.50 -3.26 24.77
C SER A 707 -36.05 -3.32 25.23
N GLY A 708 -35.44 -2.15 25.45
CA GLY A 708 -34.17 -2.06 26.15
C GLY A 708 -34.33 -2.36 27.64
N ALA A 709 -33.28 -2.91 28.25
CA ALA A 709 -33.14 -3.06 29.69
C ALA A 709 -31.94 -2.22 30.18
N PRO A 710 -31.94 -1.75 31.45
CA PRO A 710 -30.95 -0.81 31.97
C PRO A 710 -29.61 -1.50 32.28
N MET A 711 -28.93 -1.99 31.24
CA MET A 711 -27.56 -2.49 31.30
C MET A 711 -26.85 -2.20 29.98
N THR A 712 -25.62 -1.69 30.09
CA THR A 712 -24.68 -1.60 28.97
C THR A 712 -23.40 -2.39 29.25
N VAL A 713 -22.78 -2.86 28.19
CA VAL A 713 -21.47 -3.53 28.18
C VAL A 713 -20.60 -2.84 27.14
N ILE A 714 -19.44 -2.35 27.56
CA ILE A 714 -18.52 -1.57 26.71
C ILE A 714 -17.22 -2.35 26.58
N PHE A 715 -16.87 -2.71 25.35
CA PHE A 715 -15.54 -3.22 25.03
C PHE A 715 -14.66 -2.05 24.61
N GLU A 716 -13.57 -1.80 25.33
CA GLU A 716 -12.68 -0.67 25.08
C GLU A 716 -11.30 -1.20 24.67
N TYR A 717 -10.97 -1.06 23.38
CA TYR A 717 -9.75 -1.58 22.76
C TYR A 717 -8.72 -0.48 22.59
N LYS A 718 -7.49 -0.74 23.03
CA LYS A 718 -6.35 0.12 22.68
C LYS A 718 -6.14 0.04 21.18
N LEU A 719 -6.02 1.18 20.51
CA LEU A 719 -5.62 1.20 19.10
C LEU A 719 -4.15 0.74 19.00
N PRO A 720 -3.84 -0.35 18.25
CA PRO A 720 -2.49 -0.88 18.17
C PRO A 720 -1.46 0.13 17.66
N PRO A 721 -0.20 0.07 18.15
CA PRO A 721 0.87 0.96 17.73
C PRO A 721 1.43 0.62 16.34
N SER A 722 0.92 -0.41 15.66
CA SER A 722 1.22 -0.70 14.26
C SER A 722 0.79 0.44 13.33
N ALA A 723 -0.11 1.31 13.77
CA ALA A 723 -0.47 2.57 13.13
C ALA A 723 -0.28 3.73 14.10
N SER A 724 0.19 4.87 13.59
CA SER A 724 0.31 6.10 14.38
C SER A 724 -1.07 6.66 14.73
N ARG A 725 -1.15 7.53 15.74
CA ARG A 725 -2.42 8.20 16.09
C ARG A 725 -2.99 8.99 14.92
N GLU A 726 -2.11 9.63 14.15
CA GLU A 726 -2.46 10.39 12.95
C GLU A 726 -3.05 9.47 11.88
N LEU A 727 -2.47 8.28 11.70
CA LEU A 727 -2.99 7.31 10.76
C LEU A 727 -4.36 6.77 11.21
N TRP A 728 -4.58 6.55 12.51
CA TRP A 728 -5.91 6.22 13.03
C TRP A 728 -6.92 7.35 12.82
N ALA A 729 -6.53 8.60 13.09
CA ALA A 729 -7.36 9.77 12.82
C ALA A 729 -7.76 9.85 11.34
N GLN A 730 -6.81 9.66 10.42
CA GLN A 730 -7.07 9.65 8.98
C GLN A 730 -8.03 8.53 8.56
N ARG A 731 -7.84 7.32 9.08
CA ARG A 731 -8.71 6.17 8.80
C ARG A 731 -10.15 6.42 9.19
N PHE A 732 -10.39 6.90 10.41
CA PHE A 732 -11.75 7.21 10.85
C PHE A 732 -12.32 8.41 10.10
N HIS A 733 -11.52 9.45 9.82
CA HIS A 733 -11.99 10.63 9.11
C HIS A 733 -12.41 10.34 7.66
N ALA A 734 -11.79 9.34 7.02
CA ALA A 734 -12.18 8.89 5.69
C ALA A 734 -13.64 8.38 5.62
N LEU A 735 -14.22 7.96 6.75
CA LEU A 735 -15.62 7.52 6.83
C LEU A 735 -16.63 8.64 6.55
N GLY A 736 -16.25 9.91 6.77
CA GLY A 736 -17.13 11.06 6.52
C GLY A 736 -17.62 11.17 5.07
N ALA A 737 -16.77 10.75 4.13
CA ALA A 737 -17.04 10.74 2.69
C ALA A 737 -18.08 9.69 2.26
N VAL A 738 -18.28 8.67 3.09
CA VAL A 738 -19.04 7.49 2.72
C VAL A 738 -20.52 7.75 3.03
N ALA A 739 -21.39 7.41 2.08
CA ALA A 739 -22.83 7.50 2.31
C ALA A 739 -23.23 6.57 3.48
N MET A 740 -24.19 7.02 4.29
CA MET A 740 -24.70 6.20 5.38
C MET A 740 -25.33 4.93 4.81
N GLY A 741 -24.97 3.76 5.36
CA GLY A 741 -25.51 2.48 4.90
C GLY A 741 -24.50 1.32 4.88
N PRO A 742 -24.79 0.24 4.14
CA PRO A 742 -24.00 -1.00 4.16
C PRO A 742 -22.53 -0.81 3.78
N GLU A 743 -22.24 0.17 2.93
CA GLU A 743 -20.89 0.51 2.49
C GLU A 743 -20.07 1.13 3.62
N LEU A 744 -20.60 2.13 4.33
CA LEU A 744 -19.98 2.67 5.54
C LEU A 744 -19.72 1.55 6.57
N GLY A 745 -20.68 0.64 6.74
CA GLY A 745 -20.51 -0.53 7.60
C GLY A 745 -19.36 -1.45 7.18
N ALA A 746 -19.17 -1.66 5.87
CA ALA A 746 -18.03 -2.41 5.35
C ALA A 746 -16.70 -1.70 5.63
N ARG A 747 -16.66 -0.37 5.48
CA ARG A 747 -15.47 0.45 5.76
C ARG A 747 -15.04 0.39 7.20
N LEU A 748 -16.01 0.63 8.07
CA LEU A 748 -15.83 0.63 9.50
C LEU A 748 -15.38 -0.76 9.99
N GLN A 749 -15.86 -1.85 9.37
CA GLN A 749 -15.39 -3.20 9.69
C GLN A 749 -13.90 -3.37 9.45
N MET A 750 -13.38 -2.89 8.33
CA MET A 750 -11.94 -3.03 8.04
C MET A 750 -11.09 -2.27 9.06
N ILE A 751 -11.54 -1.08 9.50
CA ILE A 751 -10.85 -0.28 10.53
C ILE A 751 -10.92 -0.99 11.89
N THR A 752 -12.08 -1.52 12.25
CA THR A 752 -12.31 -2.12 13.57
C THR A 752 -11.63 -3.49 13.72
N ASP A 753 -11.62 -4.31 12.67
CA ASP A 753 -10.93 -5.60 12.65
C ASP A 753 -9.43 -5.47 13.00
N GLU A 754 -8.79 -4.34 12.66
CA GLU A 754 -7.38 -4.07 12.98
C GLU A 754 -7.11 -3.95 14.49
N PHE A 755 -8.12 -3.69 15.33
CA PHE A 755 -7.96 -3.62 16.78
C PHE A 755 -8.81 -4.62 17.57
N THR A 756 -9.80 -5.26 16.94
CA THR A 756 -10.66 -6.25 17.62
C THR A 756 -10.31 -7.69 17.29
N ALA A 757 -9.69 -7.97 16.14
CA ALA A 757 -9.38 -9.34 15.73
C ALA A 757 -8.34 -9.98 16.65
N ARG A 758 -8.44 -11.30 16.82
CA ARG A 758 -7.45 -12.08 17.58
C ARG A 758 -6.04 -11.89 17.02
N GLY A 759 -5.06 -11.65 17.89
CA GLY A 759 -3.64 -11.61 17.53
C GLY A 759 -3.14 -10.26 17.04
N VAL A 760 -4.01 -9.26 16.91
CA VAL A 760 -3.62 -7.89 16.49
C VAL A 760 -2.75 -7.18 17.52
N SER A 761 -2.73 -7.64 18.77
CA SER A 761 -1.82 -7.15 19.82
C SER A 761 -1.06 -8.30 20.46
N PRO A 762 0.09 -8.73 19.88
CA PRO A 762 0.85 -9.87 20.40
C PRO A 762 1.32 -9.73 21.86
N SER A 763 1.46 -8.50 22.37
CA SER A 763 1.81 -8.22 23.77
C SER A 763 0.61 -8.22 24.72
N GLY A 764 -0.63 -8.22 24.21
CA GLY A 764 -1.85 -8.30 24.99
C GLY A 764 -2.18 -9.74 25.43
N VAL A 765 -3.00 -9.88 26.47
CA VAL A 765 -3.44 -11.19 26.95
C VAL A 765 -4.21 -11.91 25.84
N GLY A 766 -3.77 -13.12 25.48
CA GLY A 766 -4.37 -13.90 24.39
C GLY A 766 -4.20 -13.28 22.99
N GLY A 767 -3.29 -12.30 22.83
CA GLY A 767 -3.11 -11.55 21.59
C GLY A 767 -4.15 -10.45 21.34
N SER A 768 -5.00 -10.15 22.33
CA SER A 768 -6.08 -9.16 22.24
C SER A 768 -5.60 -7.74 22.55
N ALA A 769 -6.14 -6.74 21.84
CA ALA A 769 -5.91 -5.32 22.15
C ALA A 769 -6.90 -4.75 23.18
N LEU A 770 -7.77 -5.59 23.77
CA LEU A 770 -8.72 -5.14 24.79
C LEU A 770 -7.97 -4.48 25.96
N GLY A 771 -8.27 -3.22 26.21
CA GLY A 771 -7.77 -2.49 27.37
C GLY A 771 -8.61 -2.85 28.59
N GLN A 772 -9.91 -2.64 28.48
CA GLN A 772 -10.87 -2.90 29.55
C GLN A 772 -12.25 -3.24 28.98
N LEU A 773 -13.03 -3.96 29.78
CA LEU A 773 -14.45 -4.14 29.59
C LEU A 773 -15.18 -3.44 30.74
N ARG A 774 -16.17 -2.60 30.44
CA ARG A 774 -16.95 -1.90 31.45
C ARG A 774 -18.41 -2.27 31.38
N THR A 775 -19.06 -2.35 32.53
CA THR A 775 -20.52 -2.45 32.60
C THR A 775 -21.10 -1.30 33.35
N ASN A 776 -22.30 -0.91 32.97
CA ASN A 776 -23.04 0.17 33.57
C ASN A 776 -24.50 -0.30 33.62
N GLU A 777 -25.00 -0.59 34.83
CA GLU A 777 -26.25 -1.34 35.01
C GLU A 777 -27.08 -0.95 36.25
N LYS A 778 -28.40 -0.93 36.07
CA LYS A 778 -29.40 -0.73 37.12
C LYS A 778 -30.48 -1.80 37.05
N LEU A 779 -30.08 -3.05 37.21
CA LEU A 779 -31.00 -4.19 37.23
C LEU A 779 -31.60 -4.39 38.63
N ASP A 780 -32.86 -4.85 38.67
CA ASP A 780 -33.56 -5.24 39.92
C ASP A 780 -33.67 -4.15 40.99
N PHE A 781 -34.04 -2.92 40.58
CA PHE A 781 -34.29 -1.75 41.44
C PHE A 781 -33.13 -1.34 42.38
N ARG A 782 -31.93 -1.90 42.19
CA ARG A 782 -30.73 -1.50 42.93
C ARG A 782 -30.23 -0.14 42.46
N PRO A 783 -29.45 0.59 43.29
CA PRO A 783 -28.72 1.74 42.83
C PRO A 783 -27.83 1.37 41.64
N TRP A 784 -27.76 2.27 40.68
CA TRP A 784 -26.92 2.09 39.51
C TRP A 784 -25.44 1.91 39.89
N GLN A 785 -24.77 0.92 39.29
CA GLN A 785 -23.32 0.72 39.35
C GLN A 785 -22.62 0.66 37.99
N LEU A 786 -21.40 1.21 37.97
CA LEU A 786 -20.38 0.97 36.95
C LEU A 786 -19.27 0.05 37.50
N ARG A 787 -18.87 -0.95 36.71
CA ARG A 787 -17.77 -1.89 37.05
C ARG A 787 -16.79 -2.01 35.88
N GLU A 788 -15.53 -2.27 36.20
CA GLU A 788 -14.45 -2.47 35.23
C GLU A 788 -13.84 -3.88 35.35
N PHE A 789 -13.56 -4.50 34.21
CA PHE A 789 -12.99 -5.83 34.09
C PHE A 789 -11.80 -5.82 33.15
N HIS A 790 -10.71 -6.48 33.53
CA HIS A 790 -9.55 -6.69 32.65
C HIS A 790 -9.46 -8.16 32.24
N LEU A 791 -9.02 -8.39 31.01
CA LEU A 791 -8.66 -9.72 30.56
C LEU A 791 -7.33 -10.12 31.21
N VAL A 792 -7.35 -11.15 32.05
CA VAL A 792 -6.15 -11.63 32.76
C VAL A 792 -5.72 -12.99 32.23
N ALA A 793 -4.41 -13.19 32.20
CA ALA A 793 -3.81 -14.42 31.71
C ALA A 793 -4.26 -15.64 32.56
N GLY A 794 -4.40 -16.78 31.87
CA GLY A 794 -4.81 -18.06 32.43
C GLY A 794 -4.95 -19.11 31.33
N SER A 795 -5.25 -20.34 31.71
CA SER A 795 -5.55 -21.44 30.78
C SER A 795 -6.94 -22.01 31.11
N PRO A 796 -8.03 -21.42 30.57
CA PRO A 796 -8.10 -20.28 29.64
C PRO A 796 -7.99 -18.89 30.31
N ALA A 797 -7.76 -17.86 29.51
CA ALA A 797 -7.84 -16.45 29.95
C ALA A 797 -9.27 -16.12 30.43
N ARG A 798 -9.39 -15.15 31.35
CA ARG A 798 -10.67 -14.78 31.96
C ARG A 798 -10.81 -13.27 32.12
N LEU A 799 -12.04 -12.77 32.13
CA LEU A 799 -12.34 -11.42 32.61
C LEU A 799 -12.38 -11.42 34.13
N GLN A 800 -11.65 -10.50 34.75
CA GLN A 800 -11.59 -10.34 36.19
C GLN A 800 -11.92 -8.89 36.56
N ILE A 801 -12.78 -8.72 37.56
CA ILE A 801 -13.12 -7.40 38.09
C ILE A 801 -11.87 -6.71 38.65
N THR A 802 -11.77 -5.42 38.41
CA THR A 802 -10.67 -4.57 38.88
C THR A 802 -11.21 -3.21 39.34
N THR A 803 -10.32 -2.32 39.74
CA THR A 803 -10.69 -0.97 40.15
C THR A 803 -11.27 -0.17 38.98
N THR A 804 -12.29 0.64 39.22
CA THR A 804 -12.75 1.62 38.25
C THR A 804 -11.70 2.73 38.09
N LYS A 805 -11.34 3.04 36.83
CA LYS A 805 -10.23 3.95 36.55
C LYS A 805 -10.55 5.37 37.06
N GLN A 806 -9.63 5.91 37.87
CA GLN A 806 -9.75 7.24 38.48
C GLN A 806 -11.02 7.48 39.30
N ASN A 807 -11.58 6.45 39.93
CA ASN A 807 -12.72 6.60 40.83
C ASN A 807 -12.35 6.11 42.23
N PRO A 808 -12.10 7.02 43.19
CA PRO A 808 -11.97 6.64 44.58
C PRO A 808 -13.21 5.88 45.07
N ASP A 809 -13.02 4.96 46.01
CA ASP A 809 -14.16 4.31 46.66
C ASP A 809 -15.01 5.34 47.42
N GLU A 810 -16.32 5.19 47.36
CA GLU A 810 -17.27 6.16 47.92
C GLU A 810 -17.19 6.26 49.45
N SER A 811 -16.72 5.21 50.12
CA SER A 811 -16.47 5.24 51.56
C SER A 811 -15.40 6.26 51.97
N LEU A 812 -14.63 6.79 51.00
CA LEU A 812 -13.67 7.87 51.21
C LEU A 812 -14.30 9.27 51.16
N ASP A 813 -15.55 9.41 50.73
CA ASP A 813 -16.23 10.72 50.82
C ASP A 813 -16.39 11.13 52.28
N GLY A 814 -16.22 12.43 52.55
CA GLY A 814 -16.15 12.93 53.93
C GLY A 814 -14.83 12.65 54.67
N SER A 815 -13.94 11.83 54.14
CA SER A 815 -12.68 11.48 54.80
C SER A 815 -11.63 12.58 54.67
N ARG A 816 -10.81 12.73 55.73
CA ARG A 816 -9.66 13.65 55.71
C ARG A 816 -8.60 13.22 54.68
N ALA A 817 -8.42 11.92 54.46
CA ALA A 817 -7.43 11.40 53.52
C ALA A 817 -7.72 11.83 52.07
N LEU A 818 -9.00 11.78 51.65
CA LEU A 818 -9.41 12.24 50.33
C LEU A 818 -9.25 13.76 50.19
N ALA A 819 -9.68 14.53 51.20
CA ALA A 819 -9.53 15.99 51.21
C ALA A 819 -8.06 16.43 51.17
N ASP A 820 -7.19 15.78 51.94
CA ASP A 820 -5.74 16.05 51.97
C ASP A 820 -5.11 15.73 50.60
N PHE A 821 -5.48 14.61 49.96
CA PHE A 821 -5.01 14.28 48.61
C PHE A 821 -5.44 15.34 47.59
N ILE A 822 -6.72 15.72 47.59
CA ILE A 822 -7.26 16.68 46.62
C ILE A 822 -6.58 18.05 46.78
N ASN A 823 -6.44 18.53 48.01
CA ASN A 823 -5.77 19.81 48.28
C ASN A 823 -4.28 19.77 47.92
N ALA A 824 -3.58 18.67 48.23
CA ALA A 824 -2.16 18.51 47.90
C ALA A 824 -1.92 18.45 46.38
N ASN A 825 -2.91 17.99 45.60
CA ASN A 825 -2.82 17.85 44.14
C ASN A 825 -3.70 18.87 43.40
N ALA A 826 -4.07 19.98 44.04
CA ALA A 826 -5.05 20.93 43.52
C ALA A 826 -4.74 21.40 42.09
N GLY A 827 -3.47 21.74 41.81
CA GLY A 827 -3.04 22.14 40.47
C GLY A 827 -3.25 21.05 39.42
N GLY A 828 -2.90 19.80 39.74
CA GLY A 828 -3.09 18.65 38.84
C GLY A 828 -4.56 18.29 38.64
N ILE A 829 -5.40 18.43 39.68
CA ILE A 829 -6.83 18.16 39.60
C ILE A 829 -7.54 19.22 38.75
N LEU A 830 -7.31 20.51 38.99
CA LEU A 830 -7.86 21.57 38.16
C LEU A 830 -7.41 21.43 36.70
N ALA A 831 -6.19 20.95 36.50
CA ALA A 831 -5.63 20.64 35.21
C ALA A 831 -5.87 19.19 34.76
N GLY A 832 -6.82 18.42 35.30
CA GLY A 832 -7.17 17.09 34.78
C GLY A 832 -6.04 16.05 34.61
N THR A 833 -4.90 16.22 35.29
CA THR A 833 -3.67 15.41 35.13
C THR A 833 -3.31 14.59 36.38
N ALA A 834 -3.98 14.84 37.50
CA ALA A 834 -3.72 14.11 38.73
C ALA A 834 -4.12 12.64 38.58
N LEU A 835 -3.26 11.73 39.03
CA LEU A 835 -3.57 10.31 39.13
C LEU A 835 -3.91 9.96 40.57
N PHE A 836 -5.10 9.41 40.80
CA PHE A 836 -5.46 8.93 42.14
C PHE A 836 -4.56 7.77 42.60
N PRO A 837 -4.21 7.71 43.89
CA PRO A 837 -3.41 6.63 44.44
C PRO A 837 -4.15 5.30 44.23
N PRO A 838 -3.46 4.24 43.78
CA PRO A 838 -4.11 2.94 43.57
C PRO A 838 -4.89 2.47 44.79
N ALA A 839 -4.38 2.68 46.00
CA ALA A 839 -5.02 2.29 47.27
C ALA A 839 -6.35 3.02 47.59
N MET A 840 -6.70 4.08 46.86
CA MET A 840 -7.97 4.79 47.04
C MET A 840 -9.05 4.30 46.07
N LEU A 841 -8.69 3.59 45.00
CA LEU A 841 -9.62 3.23 43.94
C LEU A 841 -10.55 2.07 44.35
N GLY A 842 -11.86 2.24 44.11
CA GLY A 842 -12.89 1.25 44.38
C GLY A 842 -13.11 0.27 43.23
N GLY A 843 -13.73 -0.88 43.50
CA GLY A 843 -14.10 -1.89 42.48
C GLY A 843 -15.41 -1.60 41.75
N GLU A 844 -16.19 -0.65 42.27
CA GLU A 844 -17.48 -0.22 41.73
C GLU A 844 -17.65 1.28 41.90
N SER A 845 -18.60 1.85 41.15
CA SER A 845 -18.94 3.27 41.18
C SER A 845 -20.46 3.40 41.13
N ASN A 846 -21.07 3.80 42.22
CA ASN A 846 -22.49 4.15 42.35
C ASN A 846 -22.72 5.59 41.89
N ALA A 847 -23.51 5.76 40.84
CA ALA A 847 -23.75 7.08 40.24
C ALA A 847 -25.19 7.58 40.46
N GLU A 848 -26.12 6.73 40.93
CA GLU A 848 -27.48 7.19 41.20
C GLU A 848 -27.57 7.96 42.53
N GLY A 849 -27.86 9.26 42.44
CA GLY A 849 -28.09 10.11 43.60
C GLY A 849 -26.84 10.40 44.44
N PHE A 850 -25.65 9.99 43.98
CA PHE A 850 -24.38 10.21 44.67
C PHE A 850 -23.75 11.55 44.30
N PHE A 851 -23.27 12.29 45.30
CA PHE A 851 -22.58 13.58 45.13
C PHE A 851 -21.35 13.63 46.04
N TRP A 852 -20.17 13.90 45.49
CA TRP A 852 -18.95 14.09 46.27
C TRP A 852 -19.08 15.33 47.14
N THR A 853 -18.94 15.22 48.47
CA THR A 853 -19.04 16.38 49.37
C THR A 853 -17.68 16.92 49.78
N VAL A 854 -16.71 16.02 50.00
CA VAL A 854 -15.30 16.28 50.37
C VAL A 854 -15.08 17.56 51.22
N PRO A 855 -15.44 17.53 52.51
CA PRO A 855 -15.26 18.66 53.42
C PRO A 855 -13.81 19.16 53.46
N GLY A 856 -13.62 20.48 53.46
CA GLY A 856 -12.29 21.10 53.47
C GLY A 856 -11.64 21.26 52.10
N VAL A 857 -12.36 20.95 51.01
CA VAL A 857 -11.98 21.27 49.63
C VAL A 857 -12.89 22.38 49.09
N THR A 858 -12.34 23.33 48.33
CA THR A 858 -13.14 24.41 47.73
C THR A 858 -14.05 23.86 46.64
N GLU A 859 -15.23 24.46 46.49
CA GLU A 859 -16.24 24.03 45.51
C GLU A 859 -15.70 23.87 44.07
N PRO A 860 -14.89 24.79 43.51
CA PRO A 860 -14.32 24.61 42.18
C PRO A 860 -13.36 23.42 42.08
N LEU A 861 -12.56 23.18 43.14
CA LEU A 861 -11.61 22.07 43.16
C LEU A 861 -12.32 20.73 43.35
N ARG A 862 -13.35 20.68 44.19
CA ARG A 862 -14.22 19.51 44.37
C ARG A 862 -14.96 19.18 43.08
N HIS A 863 -15.52 20.17 42.38
CA HIS A 863 -16.16 19.98 41.06
C HIS A 863 -15.18 19.46 40.02
N ALA A 864 -13.97 20.04 39.92
CA ALA A 864 -12.93 19.53 39.04
C ALA A 864 -12.51 18.09 39.39
N PHE A 865 -12.44 17.75 40.66
CA PHE A 865 -12.22 16.37 41.12
C PHE A 865 -13.37 15.45 40.70
N ALA A 866 -14.62 15.81 41.01
CA ALA A 866 -15.78 14.97 40.77
C ALA A 866 -16.03 14.71 39.27
N THR A 867 -15.80 15.70 38.41
CA THR A 867 -15.85 15.52 36.94
C THR A 867 -14.79 14.56 36.39
N GLN A 868 -13.79 14.21 37.20
CA GLN A 868 -12.78 13.18 36.91
C GLN A 868 -13.06 11.86 37.64
N THR A 869 -14.28 11.63 38.12
CA THR A 869 -14.70 10.33 38.67
C THR A 869 -15.86 9.79 37.84
N CYS A 870 -15.99 8.46 37.79
CA CYS A 870 -17.09 7.82 37.08
C CYS A 870 -18.43 8.26 37.68
N ASN A 871 -18.60 8.17 39.00
CA ASN A 871 -19.84 8.55 39.67
C ASN A 871 -20.14 10.04 39.62
N GLY A 872 -19.15 10.93 39.67
CA GLY A 872 -19.40 12.37 39.51
C GLY A 872 -19.83 12.74 38.10
N CYS A 873 -19.12 12.25 37.06
CA CYS A 873 -19.43 12.55 35.66
C CYS A 873 -20.80 12.01 35.25
N HIS A 874 -21.15 10.82 35.73
CA HIS A 874 -22.40 10.17 35.40
C HIS A 874 -23.60 10.62 36.26
N ALA A 875 -23.36 11.33 37.38
CA ALA A 875 -24.39 11.85 38.28
C ALA A 875 -24.64 13.36 38.04
N PHE A 876 -24.31 14.21 39.02
CA PHE A 876 -24.69 15.62 39.05
C PHE A 876 -23.75 16.57 38.29
N GLU A 877 -22.54 16.12 37.93
CA GLU A 877 -21.53 17.06 37.40
C GLU A 877 -21.67 17.29 35.89
N GLN A 878 -22.35 16.42 35.16
CA GLN A 878 -22.61 16.54 33.73
C GLN A 878 -24.02 16.06 33.36
N PRO A 879 -24.65 16.63 32.31
CA PRO A 879 -25.93 16.13 31.81
C PRO A 879 -25.86 14.69 31.31
N SER A 880 -26.60 13.81 31.95
CA SER A 880 -26.79 12.41 31.61
C SER A 880 -28.22 12.15 31.08
N LEU A 881 -28.44 10.96 30.51
CA LEU A 881 -29.73 10.50 29.97
C LEU A 881 -30.24 9.33 30.80
N ASP A 882 -31.55 9.24 30.99
CA ASP A 882 -32.18 8.25 31.88
C ASP A 882 -31.60 8.30 33.31
N GLY A 883 -31.33 9.54 33.72
CA GLY A 883 -30.69 9.95 34.96
C GLY A 883 -29.17 9.90 34.93
N PHE A 884 -28.56 9.15 34.00
CA PHE A 884 -27.32 8.48 34.35
C PHE A 884 -26.44 7.99 33.16
N TYR A 885 -27.03 7.46 32.07
CA TYR A 885 -26.29 7.03 30.87
C TYR A 885 -25.76 8.19 30.02
N HIS A 886 -24.62 7.99 29.38
CA HIS A 886 -24.20 8.81 28.23
C HIS A 886 -24.65 8.19 26.89
N VAL A 887 -24.74 6.86 26.84
CA VAL A 887 -25.36 6.11 25.74
C VAL A 887 -26.43 5.23 26.35
N SER A 888 -27.69 5.56 26.11
CA SER A 888 -28.81 4.88 26.75
C SER A 888 -29.15 3.54 26.06
N PRO A 889 -29.32 2.46 26.82
CA PRO A 889 -29.86 1.20 26.29
C PRO A 889 -31.39 1.18 26.21
N VAL A 890 -32.09 2.12 26.86
CA VAL A 890 -33.56 2.13 26.99
C VAL A 890 -34.23 3.23 26.17
N THR A 891 -33.56 4.36 25.95
CA THR A 891 -34.08 5.45 25.13
C THR A 891 -33.89 5.12 23.64
N PRO A 892 -34.96 5.19 22.82
CA PRO A 892 -34.84 4.98 21.38
C PRO A 892 -33.90 5.99 20.71
N GLY A 893 -33.09 5.53 19.76
CA GLY A 893 -32.15 6.40 19.05
C GLY A 893 -32.77 7.37 18.04
N GLY A 894 -34.06 7.23 17.70
CA GLY A 894 -34.65 7.97 16.57
C GLY A 894 -34.12 7.51 15.20
N ALA A 895 -34.28 8.36 14.18
CA ALA A 895 -33.98 8.02 12.79
C ALA A 895 -32.47 7.92 12.49
N ASP A 896 -31.65 8.75 13.14
CA ASP A 896 -30.19 8.83 12.98
C ASP A 896 -29.42 8.21 14.15
N GLY A 897 -30.13 7.70 15.17
CA GLY A 897 -29.55 7.08 16.36
C GLY A 897 -29.18 8.06 17.48
N ALA A 898 -29.13 9.37 17.24
CA ALA A 898 -28.63 10.37 18.19
C ALA A 898 -29.51 10.54 19.44
N GLY A 899 -30.79 10.17 19.39
CA GLY A 899 -31.73 10.28 20.51
C GLY A 899 -31.35 9.48 21.77
N ARG A 900 -30.43 8.52 21.64
CA ARG A 900 -29.91 7.73 22.77
C ARG A 900 -28.68 8.35 23.45
N LEU A 901 -28.22 9.51 23.01
CA LEU A 901 -27.03 10.19 23.52
C LEU A 901 -27.42 11.27 24.52
N SER A 902 -26.66 11.40 25.61
CA SER A 902 -26.90 12.49 26.56
C SER A 902 -26.48 13.85 26.00
N THR A 903 -27.06 14.92 26.54
CA THR A 903 -26.71 16.30 26.17
C THR A 903 -25.21 16.58 26.34
N PHE A 904 -24.57 16.02 27.38
CA PHE A 904 -23.12 16.12 27.54
C PHE A 904 -22.35 15.57 26.32
N LEU A 905 -22.74 14.41 25.79
CA LEU A 905 -22.05 13.86 24.61
C LEU A 905 -22.25 14.75 23.38
N LEU A 906 -23.47 15.21 23.15
CA LEU A 906 -23.84 15.99 21.98
C LEU A 906 -23.23 17.40 21.98
N GLU A 907 -23.26 18.07 23.13
CA GLU A 907 -22.93 19.50 23.22
C GLU A 907 -21.54 19.77 23.77
N THR A 908 -20.91 18.81 24.45
CA THR A 908 -19.59 19.01 25.09
C THR A 908 -18.53 18.03 24.58
N ASP A 909 -18.76 16.72 24.68
CA ASP A 909 -17.74 15.70 24.33
C ASP A 909 -17.45 15.66 22.82
N LEU A 910 -18.49 15.50 22.00
CA LEU A 910 -18.33 15.38 20.54
C LEU A 910 -17.70 16.62 19.91
N PRO A 911 -18.11 17.87 20.23
CA PRO A 911 -17.44 19.06 19.73
C PRO A 911 -15.97 19.19 20.17
N ALA A 912 -15.60 18.66 21.36
CA ALA A 912 -14.21 18.62 21.79
C ALA A 912 -13.40 17.60 20.98
N ARG A 913 -13.96 16.41 20.74
CA ARG A 913 -13.32 15.34 19.96
C ARG A 913 -13.22 15.68 18.47
N GLU A 914 -14.19 16.40 17.94
CA GLU A 914 -14.14 16.95 16.58
C GLU A 914 -12.96 17.92 16.41
N ARG A 915 -12.80 18.86 17.35
CA ARG A 915 -11.66 19.77 17.36
C ARG A 915 -10.34 19.01 17.47
N PHE A 916 -10.27 17.97 18.32
CA PHE A 916 -9.09 17.13 18.43
C PHE A 916 -8.80 16.41 17.10
N LEU A 917 -9.79 15.79 16.48
CA LEU A 917 -9.63 15.07 15.22
C LEU A 917 -9.09 16.01 14.13
N LYS A 918 -9.68 17.21 14.00
CA LYS A 918 -9.18 18.27 13.09
C LYS A 918 -7.71 18.61 13.38
N GLN A 919 -7.33 18.78 14.65
CA GLN A 919 -5.94 19.05 15.03
C GLN A 919 -4.98 17.91 14.71
N ALA A 920 -5.39 16.66 14.96
CA ALA A 920 -4.61 15.46 14.67
C ALA A 920 -4.37 15.28 13.16
N LEU A 921 -5.33 15.69 12.32
CA LEU A 921 -5.20 15.69 10.86
C LEU A 921 -4.24 16.78 10.34
N CYS A 922 -4.14 17.94 11.02
CA CYS A 922 -3.30 19.07 10.61
C CYS A 922 -1.78 18.90 10.84
N ASN A 923 -1.36 17.98 11.73
CA ASN A 923 0.03 17.87 12.22
C ASN A 923 0.70 19.24 12.57
N GLY A 924 -0.06 20.13 13.22
CA GLY A 924 0.42 21.45 13.64
C GLY A 924 0.54 22.53 12.54
N ARG A 925 0.04 22.29 11.32
CA ARG A 925 0.20 23.20 10.16
C ARG A 925 -0.97 24.17 9.89
N CYS A 926 -2.04 24.13 10.67
CA CYS A 926 -3.22 24.96 10.44
C CYS A 926 -3.07 26.38 11.05
N PRO A 927 -3.29 27.48 10.30
CA PRO A 927 -3.16 28.85 10.81
C PRO A 927 -4.21 29.16 11.88
N GLY A 928 -3.80 29.77 13.00
CA GLY A 928 -4.72 30.31 14.00
C GLY A 928 -5.16 29.34 15.12
N ALA A 929 -4.74 28.07 15.07
CA ALA A 929 -4.84 27.21 16.23
C ALA A 929 -3.65 27.51 17.16
N ALA A 930 -3.90 28.14 18.31
CA ALA A 930 -3.00 27.92 19.44
C ALA A 930 -2.81 26.40 19.57
N PRO A 931 -1.62 25.88 19.93
CA PRO A 931 -1.54 24.49 20.36
C PRO A 931 -2.67 24.34 21.35
N ALA A 932 -3.59 23.39 21.12
CA ALA A 932 -4.42 22.98 22.24
C ALA A 932 -3.41 22.70 23.33
N GLN A 933 -3.40 23.52 24.39
CA GLN A 933 -2.79 23.09 25.64
C GLN A 933 -3.44 21.74 25.83
N GLY A 934 -2.65 20.68 25.58
CA GLY A 934 -3.20 19.36 25.29
C GLY A 934 -4.22 19.15 26.36
N THR A 935 -5.50 19.06 25.98
CA THR A 935 -6.56 19.03 26.98
C THR A 935 -6.14 17.88 27.87
N PRO A 936 -5.73 18.17 29.11
CA PRO A 936 -4.87 17.28 29.86
C PRO A 936 -5.60 15.96 29.89
N ALA A 937 -4.92 14.92 29.42
CA ALA A 937 -5.53 13.66 29.02
C ALA A 937 -6.60 13.28 30.03
N ARG A 938 -7.89 13.56 29.73
CA ARG A 938 -8.95 13.20 30.66
C ARG A 938 -8.87 11.68 30.73
N VAL A 939 -8.66 11.18 31.93
CA VAL A 939 -8.24 9.79 32.15
C VAL A 939 -9.38 8.78 31.88
N HIS A 940 -10.52 9.24 31.32
CA HIS A 940 -11.79 8.53 31.14
C HIS A 940 -12.12 8.08 29.70
#